data_AF-A0A9D6FUI1-F1
#
_entry.id   AF-A0A9D6FUI1-F1
#
_cell.length_a   1.000
_cell.length_b   1.000
_cell.length_c   1.000
_cell.angle_alpha   90.00
_cell.angle_beta   90.00
_cell.angle_gamma   90.00
#
_symmetry.space_group_name_H-M   'P 1'
#
loop_
_entity.id
_entity.type
_entity.pdbx_description
1 polymer ?
#
loop_
_entity_poly.entity_id
_entity_poly.type
_entity_poly.pdbx_seq_one_letter_code
_entity_poly.pdbx_strand_id
1 'polypeptide(L)'
;MSCPGRTEILEVINGVSDAEERIRHVRGCGSCSEVYSEMMAVTEVLSRLRPGKPSGSCLTDEQLIRYATRNIHPELEPVLEAHLAECARCLDEVAAIADAKEADPPEAPESLRRRVLGVPEPRTARIVTKRVTSRRRAERPGFAPWILAAAAAALLVAVFLAIGRDDAPGPEAGRPVPRPEPAKESPKETRFVEEPRKEEPKKETPKEEKLAEERKEQPRREEPRREEPKKKEEVVRQEEPKKPQDPTKVEETRYRKVVLREVKGELFSRREGGAAARVPPSAEVDRGDELSTGARWKAAFSIGEEGRVWLREGTALRIEATEAGDVAVRLDRGEAFFEVRKRTAAFVVRAPHADAIVVGTAFAIRARKTETTLLVADGQVRFKNSKGEVTVEKDQKSVATAAARPTPPARTETAAEVAWTTRGDIAKEKPKDPYIEHVVGANPKLPGLVIASPYSEWEVDSGKIARATGDLLECGLVLGHFHRDKKDRKIWINIDRGTEGKVADDGSVGTAETTKRAQETFAEYLKNVRAAAGVQRQVPMIVSFRDHSETVPGTSEELAVCEVAWTGFDRKTMKQLKALYEELLKEHKPTVPLVLRFDELDEQYECAGRKIKFKFTEGDAKSSGYMGTQHSRRSIAFFFNPSFGDRDEDFAVYAKILARMIEFLYRS
;
A
#
# COMPACT_ATOMS: atom_id res chain seq x y z
N MET A 1 -8.35 45.65 16.89
CA MET A 1 -7.07 45.05 17.34
C MET A 1 -5.95 45.64 16.52
N SER A 2 -4.82 45.97 17.16
CA SER A 2 -3.57 46.27 16.46
C SER A 2 -3.09 45.00 15.73
N CYS A 3 -2.42 45.18 14.60
CA CYS A 3 -1.85 44.06 13.86
C CYS A 3 -0.85 43.29 14.73
N PRO A 4 -1.00 41.96 14.90
CA PRO A 4 -0.04 41.15 15.64
C PRO A 4 1.34 41.19 14.98
N GLY A 5 2.38 41.14 15.80
CA GLY A 5 3.75 41.01 15.34
C GLY A 5 4.02 39.63 14.71
N ARG A 6 5.14 39.49 14.00
CA ARG A 6 5.54 38.21 13.35
C ARG A 6 5.59 37.02 14.31
N THR A 7 6.01 37.22 15.57
CA THR A 7 6.05 36.17 16.60
C THR A 7 4.65 35.67 16.97
N GLU A 8 3.68 36.58 17.11
CA GLU A 8 2.29 36.23 17.42
C GLU A 8 1.58 35.56 16.23
N ILE A 9 1.95 35.93 15.00
CA ILE A 9 1.50 35.24 13.78
C ILE A 9 2.09 33.82 13.71
N LEU A 10 3.35 33.63 14.12
CA LEU A 10 3.96 32.30 14.25
C LEU A 10 3.25 31.40 15.28
N GLU A 11 2.82 31.96 16.41
CA GLU A 11 2.04 31.22 17.40
C GLU A 11 0.69 30.76 16.83
N VAL A 12 0.06 31.57 15.98
CA VAL A 12 -1.15 31.19 15.22
C VAL A 12 -0.85 30.09 14.20
N ILE A 13 0.28 30.15 13.49
CA ILE A 13 0.70 29.11 12.52
C ILE A 13 0.97 27.78 13.21
N ASN A 14 1.66 27.81 14.35
CA ASN A 14 2.05 26.60 15.09
C ASN A 14 0.91 26.02 15.96
N GLY A 15 -0.29 26.61 15.92
CA GLY A 15 -1.43 26.17 16.72
C GLY A 15 -1.25 26.37 18.22
N VAL A 16 -0.34 27.26 18.63
CA VAL A 16 -0.04 27.56 20.03
C VAL A 16 -0.94 28.69 20.57
N SER A 17 -1.50 29.52 19.68
CA SER A 17 -2.47 30.55 20.05
C SER A 17 -3.90 30.00 20.04
N ASP A 18 -4.56 30.00 21.19
CA ASP A 18 -5.97 29.61 21.40
C ASP A 18 -6.96 30.78 21.24
N ALA A 19 -6.46 31.99 20.98
CA ALA A 19 -7.29 33.18 20.83
C ALA A 19 -7.95 33.21 19.45
N GLU A 20 -9.20 32.71 19.35
CA GLU A 20 -10.03 32.74 18.13
C GLU A 20 -10.06 34.13 17.46
N GLU A 21 -10.02 35.19 18.27
CA GLU A 21 -10.01 36.57 17.78
C GLU A 21 -8.72 36.93 17.03
N ARG A 22 -7.57 36.37 17.42
CA ARG A 22 -6.28 36.56 16.71
C ARG A 22 -6.26 35.79 15.40
N ILE A 23 -6.75 34.56 15.38
CA ILE A 23 -6.88 33.77 14.14
C ILE A 23 -7.78 34.49 13.14
N ARG A 24 -8.92 35.02 13.62
CA ARG A 24 -9.87 35.80 12.81
C ARG A 24 -9.23 37.09 12.28
N HIS A 25 -8.42 37.78 13.10
CA HIS A 25 -7.74 39.01 12.69
C HIS A 25 -6.63 38.74 11.65
N VAL A 26 -5.77 37.74 11.87
CA VAL A 26 -4.69 37.38 10.92
C VAL A 26 -5.27 37.02 9.55
N ARG A 27 -6.43 36.35 9.51
CA ARG A 27 -7.13 36.00 8.26
C ARG A 27 -7.91 37.17 7.63
N GLY A 28 -8.36 38.13 8.44
CA GLY A 28 -9.20 39.25 7.97
C GLY A 28 -8.42 40.52 7.61
N CYS A 29 -7.20 40.69 8.12
CA CYS A 29 -6.36 41.85 7.87
C CYS A 29 -5.38 41.58 6.71
N GLY A 30 -5.41 42.42 5.67
CA GLY A 30 -4.58 42.24 4.47
C GLY A 30 -3.08 42.12 4.76
N SER A 31 -2.52 43.00 5.60
CA SER A 31 -1.10 42.97 5.95
C SER A 31 -0.70 41.76 6.79
N CYS A 32 -1.57 41.32 7.71
CA CYS A 32 -1.28 40.12 8.52
C CYS A 32 -1.47 38.83 7.73
N SER A 33 -2.43 38.79 6.80
CA SER A 33 -2.67 37.65 5.91
C SER A 33 -1.52 37.47 4.93
N GLU A 34 -0.89 38.56 4.47
CA GLU A 34 0.28 38.52 3.61
C GLU A 34 1.50 37.95 4.36
N VAL A 35 1.78 38.46 5.57
CA VAL A 35 2.85 37.94 6.43
C VAL A 35 2.58 36.47 6.82
N TYR A 36 1.33 36.12 7.12
CA TYR A 36 0.93 34.74 7.39
C TYR A 36 1.15 33.83 6.19
N SER A 37 0.82 34.27 4.98
CA SER A 37 1.03 33.50 3.74
C SER A 37 2.52 33.33 3.44
N GLU A 38 3.31 34.38 3.63
CA GLU A 38 4.77 34.35 3.51
C GLU A 38 5.38 33.31 4.48
N MET A 39 4.96 33.34 5.74
CA MET A 39 5.44 32.43 6.77
C MET A 39 4.94 30.99 6.58
N MET A 40 3.70 30.79 6.13
CA MET A 40 3.15 29.47 5.79
C MET A 40 3.89 28.85 4.61
N ALA A 41 4.24 29.63 3.58
CA ALA A 41 5.04 29.14 2.46
C ALA A 41 6.44 28.69 2.92
N VAL A 42 7.06 29.41 3.87
CA VAL A 42 8.33 29.00 4.49
C VAL A 42 8.15 27.75 5.35
N THR A 43 7.12 27.69 6.20
CA THR A 43 6.82 26.51 7.03
C THR A 43 6.50 25.27 6.19
N GLU A 44 5.80 25.43 5.06
CA GLU A 44 5.53 24.32 4.13
C GLU A 44 6.83 23.81 3.48
N VAL A 45 7.75 24.70 3.10
CA VAL A 45 9.09 24.31 2.63
C VAL A 45 9.89 23.62 3.75
N LEU A 46 9.88 24.16 4.98
CA LEU A 46 10.54 23.55 6.15
C LEU A 46 9.95 22.18 6.50
N SER A 47 8.63 21.97 6.34
CA SER A 47 7.98 20.68 6.56
C SER A 47 8.35 19.60 5.53
N ARG A 48 8.86 20.04 4.35
CA ARG A 48 9.41 19.16 3.31
C ARG A 48 10.88 18.81 3.56
N LEU A 49 11.57 19.57 4.42
CA LEU A 49 12.91 19.25 4.89
C LEU A 49 12.81 18.30 6.09
N ARG A 50 13.58 17.21 6.10
CA ARG A 50 13.58 16.29 7.26
C ARG A 50 14.13 17.04 8.48
N PRO A 51 13.60 16.86 9.70
CA PRO A 51 14.36 17.09 10.91
C PRO A 51 15.44 16.00 11.02
N GLY A 52 16.48 16.13 10.21
CA GLY A 52 17.68 15.32 10.30
C GLY A 52 18.58 15.95 11.35
N LYS A 53 18.81 15.25 12.46
CA LYS A 53 19.91 15.56 13.38
C LYS A 53 21.18 15.70 12.52
N PRO A 54 21.86 16.86 12.49
CA PRO A 54 23.02 17.02 11.63
C PRO A 54 24.11 16.04 12.11
N SER A 55 24.49 15.10 11.24
CA SER A 55 25.88 14.69 11.20
C SER A 55 26.66 15.97 10.88
N GLY A 56 27.70 16.30 11.64
CA GLY A 56 28.42 17.58 11.58
C GLY A 56 29.18 17.85 10.27
N SER A 57 28.64 17.48 9.11
CA SER A 57 29.27 17.55 7.80
C SER A 57 28.35 18.07 6.69
N CYS A 58 27.12 18.54 6.96
CA CYS A 58 26.23 19.11 5.93
C CYS A 58 25.69 20.48 6.34
N LEU A 59 25.24 21.27 5.36
CA LEU A 59 24.63 22.60 5.60
C LEU A 59 23.31 22.47 6.35
N THR A 60 23.00 23.48 7.17
CA THR A 60 21.69 23.59 7.80
C THR A 60 20.65 24.08 6.79
N ASP A 61 19.38 23.79 7.06
CA ASP A 61 18.25 24.29 6.25
C ASP A 61 18.29 25.82 6.12
N GLU A 62 18.68 26.53 7.18
CA GLU A 62 18.83 27.98 7.14
C GLU A 62 19.92 28.44 6.15
N GLN A 63 21.06 27.74 6.10
CA GLN A 63 22.14 28.03 5.16
C GLN A 63 21.72 27.73 3.72
N LEU A 64 21.02 26.61 3.50
CA LEU A 64 20.49 26.24 2.18
C LEU A 64 19.47 27.26 1.67
N ILE A 65 18.55 27.71 2.53
CA ILE A 65 17.55 28.72 2.19
C ILE A 65 18.21 30.06 1.88
N ARG A 66 19.10 30.55 2.75
CA ARG A 66 19.81 31.83 2.56
C ARG A 66 20.60 31.84 1.26
N TYR A 67 21.26 30.73 0.93
CA TYR A 67 21.99 30.58 -0.32
C TYR A 67 21.05 30.55 -1.53
N ALA A 68 20.00 29.73 -1.51
CA ALA A 68 19.04 29.61 -2.61
C ALA A 68 18.29 30.94 -2.90
N THR A 69 18.02 31.75 -1.87
CA THR A 69 17.33 33.05 -2.02
C THR A 69 18.28 34.22 -2.24
N ARG A 70 19.59 33.99 -2.47
CA ARG A 70 20.62 35.03 -2.59
C ARG A 70 20.66 36.02 -1.40
N ASN A 71 20.30 35.54 -0.21
CA ASN A 71 20.30 36.31 1.04
C ASN A 71 21.37 35.77 1.99
N ILE A 72 22.60 35.68 1.49
CA ILE A 72 23.76 35.20 2.23
C ILE A 72 24.75 36.32 2.52
N HIS A 73 25.40 36.26 3.68
CA HIS A 73 26.49 37.17 3.99
C HIS A 73 27.69 36.88 3.06
N PRO A 74 28.34 37.88 2.42
CA PRO A 74 29.42 37.66 1.46
C PRO A 74 30.59 36.81 1.97
N GLU A 75 30.83 36.82 3.29
CA GLU A 75 31.89 36.01 3.91
C GLU A 75 31.55 34.51 4.02
N LEU A 76 30.27 34.16 4.01
CA LEU A 76 29.80 32.77 4.09
C LEU A 76 29.63 32.12 2.72
N GLU A 77 29.45 32.92 1.68
CA GLU A 77 29.22 32.46 0.30
C GLU A 77 30.31 31.49 -0.20
N PRO A 78 31.62 31.77 -0.07
CA PRO A 78 32.67 30.85 -0.53
C PRO A 78 32.69 29.52 0.24
N VAL A 79 32.28 29.53 1.51
CA VAL A 79 32.25 28.33 2.37
C VAL A 79 31.09 27.42 1.97
N LEU A 80 29.92 28.00 1.69
CA LEU A 80 28.77 27.24 1.22
C LEU A 80 29.00 26.70 -0.19
N GLU A 81 29.58 27.50 -1.09
CA GLU A 81 29.94 27.06 -2.45
C GLU A 81 30.92 25.88 -2.44
N ALA A 82 31.94 25.94 -1.57
CA ALA A 82 32.89 24.84 -1.42
C ALA A 82 32.21 23.56 -0.94
N HIS A 83 31.24 23.67 -0.01
CA HIS A 83 30.47 22.52 0.43
C HIS A 83 29.54 21.96 -0.66
N LEU A 84 28.80 22.83 -1.36
CA LEU A 84 27.90 22.45 -2.44
C LEU A 84 28.64 21.79 -3.61
N ALA A 85 29.93 22.10 -3.80
CA ALA A 85 30.81 21.44 -4.77
C ALA A 85 31.06 19.95 -4.46
N GLU A 86 31.02 19.59 -3.17
CA GLU A 86 31.42 18.27 -2.68
C GLU A 86 30.21 17.45 -2.18
N CYS A 87 29.06 18.09 -1.98
CA CYS A 87 27.86 17.47 -1.42
C CYS A 87 26.67 17.56 -2.39
N ALA A 88 26.53 16.52 -3.24
CA ALA A 88 25.44 16.42 -4.22
C ALA A 88 24.05 16.56 -3.58
N ARG A 89 23.87 16.06 -2.35
CA ARG A 89 22.60 16.18 -1.61
C ARG A 89 22.22 17.65 -1.34
N CYS A 90 23.15 18.44 -0.81
CA CYS A 90 22.86 19.84 -0.49
C CYS A 90 22.69 20.66 -1.79
N LEU A 91 23.37 20.28 -2.88
CA LEU A 91 23.17 20.89 -4.20
C LEU A 91 21.74 20.64 -4.74
N ASP A 92 21.25 19.40 -4.67
CA ASP A 92 19.89 19.05 -5.07
C ASP A 92 18.83 19.78 -4.19
N GLU A 93 19.10 19.91 -2.89
CA GLU A 93 18.23 20.64 -1.96
C GLU A 93 18.17 22.15 -2.29
N VAL A 94 19.30 22.79 -2.62
CA VAL A 94 19.32 24.20 -3.09
C VAL A 94 18.53 24.39 -4.39
N ALA A 95 18.69 23.49 -5.36
CA ALA A 95 17.96 23.56 -6.63
C ALA A 95 16.45 23.45 -6.41
N ALA A 96 16.00 22.52 -5.56
CA ALA A 96 14.59 22.37 -5.21
C ALA A 96 14.00 23.61 -4.51
N ILE A 97 14.79 24.29 -3.67
CA ILE A 97 14.37 25.54 -3.01
C ILE A 97 14.26 26.69 -4.02
N ALA A 98 15.21 26.80 -4.96
CA ALA A 98 15.19 27.83 -6.01
C ALA A 98 13.98 27.67 -6.95
N ASP A 99 13.74 26.44 -7.43
CA ASP A 99 12.58 26.10 -8.27
C ASP A 99 11.26 26.44 -7.58
N ALA A 100 11.14 26.15 -6.28
CA ALA A 100 9.94 26.44 -5.50
C ALA A 100 9.68 27.95 -5.28
N LYS A 101 10.70 28.80 -5.46
CA LYS A 101 10.61 30.24 -5.32
C LYS A 101 10.41 30.97 -6.66
N GLU A 102 10.30 30.24 -7.77
CA GLU A 102 10.42 30.81 -9.13
C GLU A 102 11.67 31.70 -9.28
N ALA A 103 12.69 31.46 -8.45
CA ALA A 103 13.94 32.19 -8.51
C ALA A 103 14.85 31.46 -9.49
N ASP A 104 15.51 32.20 -10.37
CA ASP A 104 16.57 31.62 -11.19
C ASP A 104 17.62 31.01 -10.23
N PRO A 105 17.90 29.69 -10.33
CA PRO A 105 18.89 29.05 -9.48
C PRO A 105 20.19 29.83 -9.58
N PRO A 106 20.92 30.02 -8.46
CA PRO A 106 22.15 30.79 -8.48
C PRO A 106 23.07 30.21 -9.56
N GLU A 107 23.53 31.08 -10.46
CA GLU A 107 24.38 30.63 -11.55
C GLU A 107 25.65 30.08 -10.92
N ALA A 108 25.85 28.76 -11.05
CA ALA A 108 26.96 28.07 -10.42
C ALA A 108 28.28 28.75 -10.81
N PRO A 109 29.13 29.15 -9.83
CA PRO A 109 30.43 29.71 -10.10
C PRO A 109 31.21 28.83 -11.08
N GLU A 110 32.00 29.43 -11.96
CA GLU A 110 32.75 28.69 -12.98
C GLU A 110 33.67 27.60 -12.37
N SER A 111 34.18 27.84 -11.16
CA SER A 111 34.92 26.87 -10.36
C SER A 111 34.08 25.65 -9.93
N LEU A 112 32.81 25.88 -9.56
CA LEU A 112 31.83 24.85 -9.20
C LEU A 112 31.42 24.02 -10.43
N ARG A 113 31.08 24.69 -11.55
CA ARG A 113 30.73 24.04 -12.82
C ARG A 113 31.83 23.11 -13.30
N ARG A 114 33.11 23.53 -13.25
CA ARG A 114 34.24 22.71 -13.69
C ARG A 114 34.48 21.49 -12.80
N ARG A 115 34.35 21.63 -11.47
CA ARG A 115 34.53 20.52 -10.52
C ARG A 115 33.44 19.46 -10.67
N VAL A 116 32.18 19.86 -10.79
CA VAL A 116 31.05 18.93 -10.98
C VAL A 116 31.14 18.19 -12.32
N LEU A 117 31.57 18.87 -13.38
CA LEU A 117 31.71 18.28 -14.72
C LEU A 117 33.01 17.48 -14.91
N GLY A 118 33.86 17.35 -13.87
CA GLY A 118 35.11 16.62 -13.95
C GLY A 118 36.12 17.22 -14.94
N VAL A 119 36.00 18.51 -15.25
CA VAL A 119 36.87 19.20 -16.22
C VAL A 119 38.19 19.53 -15.52
N PRO A 120 39.33 18.95 -15.95
CA PRO A 120 40.63 19.23 -15.33
C PRO A 120 41.02 20.70 -15.50
N GLU A 121 41.55 21.32 -14.45
CA GLU A 121 42.01 22.71 -14.52
C GLU A 121 43.07 22.88 -15.62
N PRO A 122 43.01 23.98 -16.40
CA PRO A 122 44.06 24.30 -17.36
C PRO A 122 45.38 24.49 -16.59
N ARG A 123 46.33 23.59 -16.83
CA ARG A 123 47.70 23.71 -16.33
C ARG A 123 48.27 25.04 -16.80
N THR A 124 48.38 26.01 -15.90
CA THR A 124 49.09 27.25 -16.16
C THR A 124 50.52 26.92 -16.54
N ALA A 125 50.92 27.33 -17.74
CA ALA A 125 52.25 27.12 -18.27
C ALA A 125 53.27 27.75 -17.30
N ARG A 126 54.06 26.89 -16.68
CA ARG A 126 55.18 27.27 -15.81
C ARG A 126 56.21 27.98 -16.69
N ILE A 127 56.18 29.31 -16.69
CA ILE A 127 57.23 30.13 -17.28
C ILE A 127 58.52 29.84 -16.52
N VAL A 128 59.46 29.19 -17.20
CA VAL A 128 60.82 28.93 -16.72
C VAL A 128 61.61 30.22 -16.86
N THR A 129 61.75 30.99 -15.77
CA THR A 129 62.80 32.00 -15.67
C THR A 129 64.03 31.41 -14.98
N LYS A 130 65.17 31.51 -15.67
CA LYS A 130 66.49 31.01 -15.26
C LYS A 130 67.05 31.79 -14.06
N ARG A 131 67.59 31.02 -13.12
CA ARG A 131 68.61 31.30 -12.08
C ARG A 131 69.25 32.70 -12.03
N VAL A 132 69.25 33.29 -10.83
CA VAL A 132 70.43 33.94 -10.21
C VAL A 132 70.52 33.55 -8.73
N THR A 133 71.74 33.31 -8.29
CA THR A 133 72.22 32.74 -7.01
C THR A 133 72.37 33.78 -5.88
N SER A 134 72.01 33.41 -4.64
CA SER A 134 72.74 33.76 -3.39
C SER A 134 72.14 32.97 -2.21
N ARG A 135 72.90 32.05 -1.60
CA ARG A 135 73.77 32.17 -0.41
C ARG A 135 73.03 32.22 0.96
N ARG A 136 73.08 31.05 1.62
CA ARG A 136 73.22 30.78 3.08
C ARG A 136 72.38 31.58 4.09
N ARG A 137 71.57 30.86 4.87
CA ARG A 137 71.78 30.73 6.33
C ARG A 137 71.09 29.50 6.89
N ALA A 138 71.82 28.76 7.72
CA ALA A 138 71.36 27.62 8.49
C ALA A 138 70.81 28.12 9.83
N GLU A 139 69.71 27.56 10.33
CA GLU A 139 69.33 27.60 11.75
C GLU A 139 68.33 26.48 12.11
N ARG A 140 68.85 25.52 12.91
CA ARG A 140 68.31 24.69 14.00
C ARG A 140 66.89 24.06 13.96
N PRO A 141 66.74 22.79 14.40
CA PRO A 141 65.45 22.17 14.70
C PRO A 141 65.03 22.51 16.14
N GLY A 142 63.78 22.94 16.33
CA GLY A 142 63.26 23.33 17.63
C GLY A 142 61.83 22.85 17.88
N PHE A 143 61.71 21.97 18.87
CA PHE A 143 60.63 21.88 19.85
C PHE A 143 59.22 21.36 19.45
N ALA A 144 59.11 20.04 19.57
CA ALA A 144 58.08 19.22 20.25
C ALA A 144 56.62 19.74 20.39
N PRO A 145 55.62 19.01 19.86
CA PRO A 145 54.17 19.30 19.94
C PRO A 145 53.50 18.97 21.31
N TRP A 146 54.27 18.74 22.37
CA TRP A 146 53.73 18.30 23.67
C TRP A 146 53.15 19.43 24.55
N ILE A 147 53.50 20.69 24.27
CA ILE A 147 53.01 21.83 25.05
C ILE A 147 51.51 22.10 24.78
N LEU A 148 51.02 21.83 23.57
CA LEU A 148 49.60 21.99 23.22
C LEU A 148 48.70 20.92 23.85
N ALA A 149 49.22 19.70 24.08
CA ALA A 149 48.47 18.63 24.73
C ALA A 149 48.28 18.87 26.24
N ALA A 150 49.27 19.47 26.92
CA ALA A 150 49.19 19.79 28.34
C ALA A 150 48.18 20.92 28.64
N ALA A 151 48.07 21.90 27.75
CA ALA A 151 47.11 23.00 27.88
C ALA A 151 45.65 22.53 27.76
N ALA A 152 45.37 21.57 26.87
CA ALA A 152 44.03 21.00 26.69
C ALA A 152 43.59 20.15 27.89
N ALA A 153 44.50 19.40 28.50
CA ALA A 153 44.21 18.58 29.68
C ALA A 153 43.92 19.43 30.93
N ALA A 154 44.65 20.54 31.12
CA ALA A 154 44.40 21.46 32.24
C ALA A 154 43.04 22.16 32.13
N LEU A 155 42.58 22.47 30.92
CA LEU A 155 41.28 23.10 30.67
C LEU A 155 40.10 22.17 30.99
N LEU A 156 40.24 20.87 30.69
CA LEU A 156 39.22 19.87 31.01
C LEU A 156 39.09 19.61 32.51
N VAL A 157 40.20 19.65 33.27
CA VAL A 157 40.17 19.53 34.73
C VAL A 157 39.53 20.75 35.38
N ALA A 158 39.77 21.95 34.85
CA ALA A 158 39.15 23.18 35.36
C ALA A 158 37.63 23.20 35.15
N VAL A 159 37.14 22.71 34.01
CA VAL A 159 35.69 22.60 33.73
C VAL A 159 35.02 21.56 34.63
N PHE A 160 35.70 20.45 34.93
CA PHE A 160 35.16 19.42 35.82
C PHE A 160 35.05 19.88 37.28
N LEU A 161 35.97 20.75 37.74
CA LEU A 161 35.93 21.33 39.08
C LEU A 161 34.89 22.46 39.22
N ALA A 162 34.48 23.07 38.12
CA ALA A 162 33.47 24.14 38.11
C ALA A 162 32.01 23.62 38.15
N ILE A 163 31.77 22.37 37.75
CA ILE A 163 30.41 21.77 37.70
C ILE A 163 30.04 21.07 39.03
N GLY A 164 30.99 20.92 39.96
CA GLY A 164 30.82 20.17 41.21
C GLY A 164 30.37 20.97 42.44
N ARG A 165 29.97 22.24 42.31
CA ARG A 165 29.46 23.04 43.43
C ARG A 165 28.18 23.75 43.04
N ASP A 166 27.07 23.24 43.54
CA ASP A 166 25.93 24.06 43.93
C ASP A 166 25.17 23.39 45.08
N ASP A 167 24.66 24.28 45.92
CA ASP A 167 24.34 24.07 47.33
C ASP A 167 22.98 23.42 47.56
N ALA A 168 22.91 22.62 48.63
CA ALA A 168 21.66 22.12 49.18
C ALA A 168 20.96 23.20 50.02
N PRO A 169 19.66 23.45 49.87
CA PRO A 169 18.89 24.22 50.84
C PRO A 169 18.25 23.29 51.88
N GLY A 170 18.44 23.65 53.15
CA GLY A 170 17.81 23.02 54.32
C GLY A 170 16.32 23.39 54.50
N PRO A 171 15.66 22.82 55.53
CA PRO A 171 14.21 22.72 55.60
C PRO A 171 13.55 23.90 56.32
N GLU A 172 12.43 24.39 55.79
CA GLU A 172 11.52 25.29 56.50
C GLU A 172 10.17 24.62 56.81
N ALA A 173 9.65 24.99 57.97
CA ALA A 173 8.55 24.37 58.68
C ALA A 173 7.16 24.92 58.27
N GLY A 174 6.22 23.99 58.11
CA GLY A 174 4.87 24.06 58.70
C GLY A 174 3.86 25.11 58.21
N ARG A 175 2.78 24.63 57.58
CA ARG A 175 1.38 24.72 58.09
C ARG A 175 0.44 23.78 57.29
N PRO A 176 -0.63 23.24 57.90
CA PRO A 176 -1.37 22.10 57.36
C PRO A 176 -2.61 22.52 56.54
N VAL A 177 -2.89 21.76 55.49
CA VAL A 177 -4.15 21.80 54.73
C VAL A 177 -4.84 20.44 54.90
N PRO A 178 -6.17 20.39 55.12
CA PRO A 178 -6.83 19.24 55.72
C PRO A 178 -7.01 18.06 54.77
N ARG A 179 -6.87 16.87 55.36
CA ARG A 179 -7.07 15.55 54.76
C ARG A 179 -8.58 15.31 54.57
N PRO A 180 -9.06 14.84 53.40
CA PRO A 180 -10.41 14.32 53.29
C PRO A 180 -10.50 12.96 54.00
N GLU A 181 -11.53 12.81 54.81
CA GLU A 181 -11.86 11.60 55.57
C GLU A 181 -12.14 10.41 54.65
N PRO A 182 -11.63 9.19 54.97
CA PRO A 182 -12.11 7.99 54.32
C PRO A 182 -13.49 7.62 54.87
N ALA A 183 -14.43 7.38 53.95
CA ALA A 183 -15.79 6.95 54.26
C ALA A 183 -15.77 5.64 55.05
N LYS A 184 -16.51 5.63 56.16
CA LYS A 184 -16.78 4.49 57.03
C LYS A 184 -17.52 3.40 56.26
N GLU A 185 -16.91 2.22 56.17
CA GLU A 185 -17.62 0.97 55.98
C GLU A 185 -18.55 0.72 57.18
N SER A 186 -19.79 0.32 56.88
CA SER A 186 -20.70 -0.25 57.87
C SER A 186 -21.06 -1.67 57.41
N PRO A 187 -21.04 -2.66 58.33
CA PRO A 187 -21.31 -4.04 57.99
C PRO A 187 -22.81 -4.31 58.09
N LYS A 188 -23.39 -4.97 57.09
CA LYS A 188 -24.65 -5.69 57.26
C LYS A 188 -24.56 -7.08 56.66
N GLU A 189 -24.26 -7.97 57.57
CA GLU A 189 -24.67 -9.37 57.64
C GLU A 189 -26.11 -9.57 57.11
N THR A 190 -26.30 -10.51 56.19
CA THR A 190 -27.46 -11.42 56.23
C THR A 190 -27.15 -12.65 55.38
N ARG A 191 -27.12 -13.79 56.09
CA ARG A 191 -27.25 -15.15 55.56
C ARG A 191 -28.41 -15.24 54.56
N PHE A 192 -28.18 -15.92 53.45
CA PHE A 192 -29.11 -16.97 53.01
C PHE A 192 -28.34 -18.08 52.31
N VAL A 193 -28.52 -19.28 52.87
CA VAL A 193 -28.11 -20.57 52.33
C VAL A 193 -29.18 -20.98 51.33
N GLU A 194 -28.82 -21.41 50.13
CA GLU A 194 -29.57 -22.43 49.40
C GLU A 194 -28.67 -23.18 48.41
N GLU A 195 -28.76 -24.50 48.50
CA GLU A 195 -28.02 -25.50 47.74
C GLU A 195 -28.45 -25.58 46.26
N PRO A 196 -27.59 -26.14 45.39
CA PRO A 196 -27.84 -26.20 43.96
C PRO A 196 -28.80 -27.34 43.60
N ARG A 197 -29.96 -27.00 43.00
CA ARG A 197 -30.78 -27.97 42.28
C ARG A 197 -30.17 -28.27 40.91
N LYS A 198 -29.74 -29.53 40.75
CA LYS A 198 -29.52 -30.22 39.47
C LYS A 198 -30.77 -30.10 38.60
N GLU A 199 -30.62 -29.57 37.39
CA GLU A 199 -31.56 -29.82 36.29
C GLU A 199 -30.88 -30.69 35.23
N GLU A 200 -31.51 -31.82 34.95
CA GLU A 200 -31.16 -32.79 33.92
C GLU A 200 -31.55 -32.27 32.54
N PRO A 201 -30.78 -32.56 31.47
CA PRO A 201 -31.16 -32.20 30.12
C PRO A 201 -32.23 -33.18 29.59
N LYS A 202 -33.42 -32.66 29.30
CA LYS A 202 -34.47 -33.38 28.56
C LYS A 202 -34.05 -33.60 27.10
N LYS A 203 -34.01 -34.88 26.74
CA LYS A 203 -33.91 -35.44 25.40
C LYS A 203 -35.15 -35.04 24.58
N GLU A 204 -34.97 -34.28 23.51
CA GLU A 204 -36.00 -34.11 22.49
C GLU A 204 -35.83 -35.17 21.40
N THR A 205 -36.87 -35.98 21.24
CA THR A 205 -37.07 -36.93 20.14
C THR A 205 -37.66 -36.21 18.92
N PRO A 206 -37.20 -36.48 17.69
CA PRO A 206 -37.88 -36.01 16.49
C PRO A 206 -39.14 -36.85 16.24
N LYS A 207 -40.27 -36.18 16.06
CA LYS A 207 -41.55 -36.78 15.67
C LYS A 207 -41.60 -36.86 14.15
N GLU A 208 -41.66 -38.09 13.63
CA GLU A 208 -42.03 -38.39 12.24
C GLU A 208 -43.44 -37.88 11.97
N GLU A 209 -43.61 -37.07 10.92
CA GLU A 209 -44.91 -36.79 10.33
C GLU A 209 -44.88 -37.15 8.86
N LYS A 210 -45.64 -38.19 8.54
CA LYS A 210 -45.92 -38.69 7.19
C LYS A 210 -46.91 -37.74 6.52
N LEU A 211 -46.58 -37.25 5.34
CA LEU A 211 -47.58 -36.80 4.36
C LEU A 211 -47.19 -37.36 2.99
N ALA A 212 -47.99 -38.33 2.56
CA ALA A 212 -48.02 -38.86 1.22
C ALA A 212 -48.94 -37.95 0.39
N GLU A 213 -48.46 -37.47 -0.76
CA GLU A 213 -49.33 -36.95 -1.80
C GLU A 213 -48.85 -37.47 -3.16
N GLU A 214 -49.71 -38.29 -3.77
CA GLU A 214 -49.57 -38.90 -5.08
C GLU A 214 -49.61 -37.83 -6.18
N ARG A 215 -48.63 -37.81 -7.08
CA ARG A 215 -48.77 -37.12 -8.37
C ARG A 215 -48.42 -38.06 -9.51
N LYS A 216 -49.48 -38.42 -10.24
CA LYS A 216 -49.54 -39.31 -11.40
C LYS A 216 -48.63 -38.82 -12.53
N GLU A 217 -47.72 -39.68 -12.96
CA GLU A 217 -47.02 -39.58 -14.25
C GLU A 217 -47.98 -39.92 -15.40
N GLN A 218 -47.97 -39.10 -16.45
CA GLN A 218 -48.50 -39.45 -17.77
C GLN A 218 -47.33 -39.48 -18.77
N PRO A 219 -47.20 -40.51 -19.61
CA PRO A 219 -46.11 -40.63 -20.57
C PRO A 219 -46.36 -39.77 -21.81
N ARG A 220 -45.41 -38.89 -22.15
CA ARG A 220 -45.39 -38.18 -23.42
C ARG A 220 -44.80 -39.08 -24.50
N ARG A 221 -45.66 -39.36 -25.48
CA ARG A 221 -45.45 -40.13 -26.71
C ARG A 221 -44.54 -39.35 -27.66
N GLU A 222 -43.41 -39.93 -28.06
CA GLU A 222 -42.55 -39.43 -29.14
C GLU A 222 -43.14 -39.84 -30.50
N GLU A 223 -43.27 -38.89 -31.42
CA GLU A 223 -43.58 -39.12 -32.82
C GLU A 223 -42.31 -39.01 -33.68
N PRO A 224 -42.10 -39.91 -34.65
CA PRO A 224 -40.92 -39.89 -35.50
C PRO A 224 -41.09 -38.90 -36.66
N ARG A 225 -40.16 -37.95 -36.80
CA ARG A 225 -40.09 -37.06 -37.96
C ARG A 225 -39.30 -37.73 -39.09
N ARG A 226 -40.01 -37.86 -40.21
CA ARG A 226 -39.64 -38.41 -41.51
C ARG A 226 -38.59 -37.52 -42.21
N GLU A 227 -37.49 -38.12 -42.67
CA GLU A 227 -36.55 -37.51 -43.60
C GLU A 227 -37.07 -37.64 -45.04
N GLU A 228 -36.99 -36.55 -45.81
CA GLU A 228 -37.09 -36.58 -47.27
C GLU A 228 -35.88 -35.88 -47.90
N PRO A 229 -35.33 -36.40 -49.02
CA PRO A 229 -34.07 -35.96 -49.57
C PRO A 229 -34.26 -34.83 -50.60
N LYS A 230 -33.45 -33.78 -50.54
CA LYS A 230 -33.36 -32.77 -51.61
C LYS A 230 -32.01 -32.80 -52.33
N LYS A 231 -32.13 -33.31 -53.55
CA LYS A 231 -31.38 -33.11 -54.80
C LYS A 231 -30.31 -32.01 -54.81
N LYS A 232 -29.14 -32.42 -55.34
CA LYS A 232 -28.02 -31.61 -55.82
C LYS A 232 -28.44 -30.71 -56.99
N GLU A 233 -27.99 -29.46 -56.98
CA GLU A 233 -27.73 -28.68 -58.19
C GLU A 233 -26.36 -28.01 -58.05
N GLU A 234 -25.52 -28.31 -59.02
CA GLU A 234 -24.11 -27.96 -59.15
C GLU A 234 -24.04 -26.72 -60.04
N VAL A 235 -23.66 -25.57 -59.49
CA VAL A 235 -23.36 -24.36 -60.26
C VAL A 235 -21.87 -24.07 -60.13
N VAL A 236 -21.13 -24.45 -61.17
CA VAL A 236 -19.73 -24.11 -61.36
C VAL A 236 -19.64 -22.61 -61.66
N ARG A 237 -19.07 -21.84 -60.72
CA ARG A 237 -18.65 -20.45 -60.95
C ARG A 237 -17.13 -20.41 -60.90
N GLN A 238 -16.52 -20.18 -62.06
CA GLN A 238 -15.08 -19.93 -62.18
C GLN A 238 -14.76 -18.59 -61.51
N GLU A 239 -13.87 -18.60 -60.51
CA GLU A 239 -13.21 -17.40 -59.99
C GLU A 239 -11.83 -17.24 -60.62
N GLU A 240 -11.57 -16.02 -61.09
CA GLU A 240 -10.32 -15.55 -61.67
C GLU A 240 -9.13 -15.60 -60.68
N PRO A 241 -7.88 -15.68 -61.17
CA PRO A 241 -6.71 -15.85 -60.32
C PRO A 241 -6.39 -14.57 -59.53
N LYS A 242 -6.48 -14.66 -58.20
CA LYS A 242 -6.04 -13.59 -57.27
C LYS A 242 -4.52 -13.44 -57.32
N LYS A 243 -4.08 -12.19 -57.46
CA LYS A 243 -2.69 -11.70 -57.35
C LYS A 243 -2.00 -12.18 -56.07
N PRO A 244 -0.65 -12.32 -56.06
CA PRO A 244 0.10 -12.77 -54.88
C PRO A 244 -0.08 -11.79 -53.73
N GLN A 245 -0.56 -12.29 -52.60
CA GLN A 245 -0.60 -11.54 -51.34
C GLN A 245 0.79 -11.50 -50.71
N ASP A 246 1.12 -10.33 -50.18
CA ASP A 246 2.30 -9.97 -49.41
C ASP A 246 2.58 -10.98 -48.27
N PRO A 247 3.79 -11.58 -48.17
CA PRO A 247 4.09 -12.63 -47.19
C PRO A 247 4.06 -12.19 -45.72
N THR A 248 3.89 -10.90 -45.44
CA THR A 248 4.19 -10.33 -44.11
C THR A 248 3.00 -10.32 -43.13
N LYS A 249 1.86 -10.96 -43.45
CA LYS A 249 0.61 -10.83 -42.65
C LYS A 249 -0.09 -12.14 -42.27
N VAL A 250 0.61 -13.28 -42.21
CA VAL A 250 -0.02 -14.61 -42.01
C VAL A 250 0.30 -15.28 -40.65
N GLU A 251 1.08 -14.68 -39.75
CA GLU A 251 1.56 -15.40 -38.54
C GLU A 251 0.75 -15.24 -37.22
N GLU A 252 -0.36 -14.49 -37.18
CA GLU A 252 -1.08 -14.27 -35.91
C GLU A 252 -2.16 -15.31 -35.56
N THR A 253 -2.54 -16.22 -36.47
CA THR A 253 -3.77 -17.03 -36.34
C THR A 253 -3.64 -18.44 -35.75
N ARG A 254 -2.65 -18.76 -34.89
CA ARG A 254 -2.51 -20.15 -34.37
C ARG A 254 -2.41 -20.40 -32.86
N TYR A 255 -2.39 -19.39 -32.00
CA TYR A 255 -2.36 -19.66 -30.56
C TYR A 255 -3.77 -19.89 -30.01
N ARG A 256 -4.02 -21.08 -29.46
CA ARG A 256 -5.26 -21.34 -28.72
C ARG A 256 -5.20 -20.63 -27.38
N LYS A 257 -6.32 -20.00 -27.00
CA LYS A 257 -6.53 -19.54 -25.62
C LYS A 257 -6.33 -20.69 -24.64
N VAL A 258 -5.70 -20.40 -23.51
CA VAL A 258 -5.48 -21.37 -22.45
C VAL A 258 -6.67 -21.32 -21.49
N VAL A 259 -7.34 -22.44 -21.33
CA VAL A 259 -8.43 -22.56 -20.36
C VAL A 259 -7.86 -22.98 -19.01
N LEU A 260 -8.06 -22.13 -18.01
CA LEU A 260 -7.83 -22.43 -16.61
C LEU A 260 -9.08 -23.08 -16.02
N ARG A 261 -8.88 -24.16 -15.25
CA ARG A 261 -9.95 -24.89 -14.56
C ARG A 261 -9.58 -25.15 -13.11
N GLU A 262 -10.59 -25.42 -12.29
CA GLU A 262 -10.41 -25.74 -10.87
C GLU A 262 -9.57 -24.70 -10.11
N VAL A 263 -9.73 -23.41 -10.43
CA VAL A 263 -8.98 -22.35 -9.74
C VAL A 263 -9.40 -22.32 -8.26
N LYS A 264 -8.42 -22.49 -7.38
CA LYS A 264 -8.53 -22.46 -5.93
C LYS A 264 -7.52 -21.46 -5.37
N GLY A 265 -7.88 -20.82 -4.27
CA GLY A 265 -7.07 -19.76 -3.67
C GLY A 265 -7.22 -18.42 -4.40
N GLU A 266 -6.30 -17.49 -4.14
CA GLU A 266 -6.32 -16.15 -4.76
C GLU A 266 -5.32 -16.09 -5.92
N LEU A 267 -5.86 -16.24 -7.13
CA LEU A 267 -5.15 -16.12 -8.39
C LEU A 267 -5.58 -14.84 -9.10
N PHE A 268 -4.62 -14.08 -9.62
CA PHE A 268 -4.86 -12.88 -10.40
C PHE A 268 -4.25 -13.02 -11.79
N SER A 269 -4.98 -12.64 -12.83
CA SER A 269 -4.49 -12.57 -14.21
C SER A 269 -4.29 -11.12 -14.62
N ARG A 270 -3.19 -10.81 -15.29
CA ARG A 270 -2.88 -9.51 -15.86
C ARG A 270 -2.49 -9.65 -17.32
N ARG A 271 -3.25 -9.02 -18.21
CA ARG A 271 -2.84 -8.81 -19.62
C ARG A 271 -1.70 -7.80 -19.67
N GLU A 272 -0.85 -7.91 -20.67
CA GLU A 272 0.22 -6.92 -20.89
C GLU A 272 -0.37 -5.50 -20.97
N GLY A 273 0.11 -4.59 -20.11
CA GLY A 273 -0.41 -3.22 -19.98
C GLY A 273 -1.77 -3.07 -19.28
N GLY A 274 -2.42 -4.17 -18.88
CA GLY A 274 -3.73 -4.19 -18.21
C GLY A 274 -3.65 -4.41 -16.70
N ALA A 275 -4.82 -4.47 -16.05
CA ALA A 275 -4.95 -4.65 -14.60
C ALA A 275 -4.80 -6.11 -14.22
N ALA A 276 -4.32 -6.32 -12.99
CA ALA A 276 -4.51 -7.61 -12.36
C ALA A 276 -5.98 -7.75 -11.96
N ALA A 277 -6.68 -8.72 -12.55
CA ALA A 277 -8.04 -9.07 -12.19
C ALA A 277 -8.04 -10.45 -11.52
N ARG A 278 -8.93 -10.67 -10.56
CA ARG A 278 -9.07 -11.99 -9.92
C ARG A 278 -9.56 -13.01 -10.95
N VAL A 279 -8.94 -14.18 -10.96
CA VAL A 279 -9.30 -15.28 -11.86
C VAL A 279 -10.47 -16.07 -11.26
N PRO A 280 -11.63 -16.16 -11.95
CA PRO A 280 -12.74 -16.99 -11.50
C PRO A 280 -12.39 -18.49 -11.55
N PRO A 281 -13.22 -19.38 -10.95
CA PRO A 281 -12.98 -20.82 -10.92
C PRO A 281 -12.67 -21.48 -12.28
N SER A 282 -13.15 -20.88 -13.37
CA SER A 282 -12.74 -21.17 -14.73
C SER A 282 -12.59 -19.88 -15.52
N ALA A 283 -11.49 -19.74 -16.26
CA ALA A 283 -11.19 -18.54 -17.03
C ALA A 283 -10.41 -18.91 -18.31
N GLU A 284 -10.54 -18.07 -19.33
CA GLU A 284 -9.65 -18.12 -20.49
C GLU A 284 -8.55 -17.06 -20.32
N VAL A 285 -7.30 -17.46 -20.56
CA VAL A 285 -6.15 -16.55 -20.55
C VAL A 285 -5.41 -16.63 -21.87
N ASP A 286 -4.91 -15.47 -22.29
CA ASP A 286 -4.24 -15.29 -23.57
C ASP A 286 -2.73 -15.52 -23.42
N ARG A 287 -2.07 -15.74 -24.57
CA ARG A 287 -0.61 -15.73 -24.62
C ARG A 287 -0.12 -14.36 -24.14
N GLY A 288 0.86 -14.36 -23.25
CA GLY A 288 1.45 -13.17 -22.65
C GLY A 288 0.87 -12.80 -21.29
N ASP A 289 -0.29 -13.37 -20.91
CA ASP A 289 -0.92 -13.07 -19.63
C ASP A 289 -0.07 -13.55 -18.46
N GLU A 290 0.09 -12.67 -17.46
CA GLU A 290 0.72 -12.98 -16.17
C GLU A 290 -0.37 -13.49 -15.21
N LEU A 291 -0.18 -14.71 -14.71
CA LEU A 291 -0.87 -15.28 -13.57
C LEU A 291 -0.04 -15.05 -12.31
N SER A 292 -0.63 -14.50 -11.26
CA SER A 292 0.10 -14.15 -10.05
C SER A 292 -0.69 -14.41 -8.78
N THR A 293 0.04 -14.59 -7.69
CA THR A 293 -0.48 -14.65 -6.32
C THR A 293 0.03 -13.45 -5.52
N GLY A 294 -0.77 -13.00 -4.54
CA GLY A 294 -0.32 -11.98 -3.60
C GLY A 294 0.72 -12.52 -2.58
N ALA A 295 1.26 -11.62 -1.76
CA ALA A 295 2.38 -11.91 -0.86
C ALA A 295 2.10 -12.95 0.26
N ARG A 296 0.84 -13.34 0.46
CA ARG A 296 0.43 -14.35 1.46
C ARG A 296 -0.53 -15.40 0.90
N TRP A 297 -0.75 -15.39 -0.41
CA TRP A 297 -1.77 -16.21 -1.02
C TRP A 297 -1.15 -17.33 -1.83
N LYS A 298 -1.73 -18.52 -1.74
CA LYS A 298 -1.44 -19.63 -2.64
C LYS A 298 -2.57 -19.76 -3.62
N ALA A 299 -2.27 -20.33 -4.79
CA ALA A 299 -3.28 -20.70 -5.75
C ALA A 299 -3.00 -22.09 -6.32
N ALA A 300 -4.05 -22.79 -6.73
CA ALA A 300 -3.95 -24.01 -7.51
C ALA A 300 -4.95 -23.96 -8.66
N PHE A 301 -4.55 -24.44 -9.82
CA PHE A 301 -5.40 -24.49 -11.02
C PHE A 301 -4.89 -25.54 -11.99
N SER A 302 -5.71 -25.87 -12.98
CA SER A 302 -5.35 -26.75 -14.09
C SER A 302 -5.15 -25.93 -15.36
N ILE A 303 -4.07 -26.19 -16.09
CA ILE A 303 -3.79 -25.69 -17.44
C ILE A 303 -4.15 -26.81 -18.42
N GLY A 304 -5.26 -26.63 -19.15
CA GLY A 304 -5.82 -27.69 -19.99
C GLY A 304 -6.25 -28.92 -19.19
N GLU A 305 -6.25 -30.10 -19.80
CA GLU A 305 -6.68 -31.35 -19.16
C GLU A 305 -5.56 -32.12 -18.44
N GLU A 306 -4.31 -31.67 -18.59
CA GLU A 306 -3.13 -32.51 -18.31
C GLU A 306 -2.10 -31.90 -17.36
N GLY A 307 -2.15 -30.60 -17.08
CA GLY A 307 -1.22 -29.92 -16.18
C GLY A 307 -1.93 -29.35 -14.96
N ARG A 308 -1.57 -29.80 -13.75
CA ARG A 308 -1.96 -29.12 -12.51
C ARG A 308 -0.81 -28.25 -12.03
N VAL A 309 -1.15 -27.03 -11.62
CA VAL A 309 -0.21 -26.00 -11.22
C VAL A 309 -0.59 -25.49 -9.85
N TRP A 310 0.41 -25.34 -9.00
CA TRP A 310 0.32 -24.71 -7.70
C TRP A 310 1.28 -23.54 -7.67
N LEU A 311 0.80 -22.38 -7.26
CA LEU A 311 1.63 -21.19 -7.04
C LEU A 311 1.70 -20.90 -5.55
N ARG A 312 2.92 -20.76 -5.04
CA ARG A 312 3.16 -20.26 -3.68
C ARG A 312 2.85 -18.76 -3.59
N GLU A 313 2.94 -18.18 -2.40
CA GLU A 313 2.83 -16.73 -2.23
C GLU A 313 3.91 -15.92 -2.99
N GLY A 314 3.50 -14.78 -3.54
CA GLY A 314 4.37 -13.85 -4.27
C GLY A 314 4.87 -14.35 -5.62
N THR A 315 4.19 -15.33 -6.21
CA THR A 315 4.59 -15.98 -7.46
C THR A 315 3.99 -15.28 -8.68
N ALA A 316 4.74 -15.19 -9.78
CA ALA A 316 4.21 -14.77 -11.08
C ALA A 316 4.69 -15.69 -12.20
N LEU A 317 3.73 -16.13 -13.00
CA LEU A 317 3.87 -17.08 -14.08
C LEU A 317 3.19 -16.53 -15.33
N ARG A 318 3.89 -16.48 -16.45
CA ARG A 318 3.36 -16.03 -17.73
C ARG A 318 3.03 -17.21 -18.64
N ILE A 319 1.92 -17.09 -19.37
CA ILE A 319 1.56 -18.04 -20.44
C ILE A 319 2.31 -17.66 -21.71
N GLU A 320 3.18 -18.51 -22.26
CA GLU A 320 4.04 -18.12 -23.40
C GLU A 320 3.67 -18.75 -24.73
N ALA A 321 3.16 -19.99 -24.79
CA ALA A 321 2.62 -20.57 -26.02
C ALA A 321 1.91 -21.91 -25.76
N THR A 322 0.84 -22.15 -26.53
CA THR A 322 0.39 -23.49 -26.90
C THR A 322 0.30 -23.59 -28.42
N GLU A 323 1.33 -24.12 -29.06
CA GLU A 323 1.13 -24.73 -30.39
C GLU A 323 0.59 -26.14 -30.19
N ALA A 324 0.02 -26.74 -31.24
CA ALA A 324 -0.64 -28.05 -31.18
C ALA A 324 0.21 -29.09 -30.41
N GLY A 325 -0.08 -29.24 -29.12
CA GLY A 325 0.55 -30.22 -28.25
C GLY A 325 1.72 -29.75 -27.38
N ASP A 326 2.30 -28.55 -27.49
CA ASP A 326 3.36 -28.10 -26.55
C ASP A 326 2.81 -27.04 -25.60
N VAL A 327 3.10 -27.14 -24.30
CA VAL A 327 2.72 -26.09 -23.33
C VAL A 327 4.00 -25.49 -22.77
N ALA A 328 4.18 -24.19 -23.02
CA ALA A 328 5.27 -23.41 -22.45
C ALA A 328 4.72 -22.35 -21.50
N VAL A 329 5.24 -22.37 -20.27
CA VAL A 329 5.00 -21.34 -19.26
C VAL A 329 6.33 -20.74 -18.82
N ARG A 330 6.30 -19.50 -18.37
CA ARG A 330 7.46 -18.82 -17.82
C ARG A 330 7.22 -18.42 -16.38
N LEU A 331 8.05 -18.89 -15.46
CA LEU A 331 8.06 -18.47 -14.07
C LEU A 331 8.99 -17.26 -13.92
N ASP A 332 8.43 -16.06 -13.78
CA ASP A 332 9.23 -14.83 -13.66
C ASP A 332 9.81 -14.68 -12.23
N ARG A 333 9.04 -15.06 -11.21
CA ARG A 333 9.44 -15.02 -9.80
C ARG A 333 8.62 -15.97 -8.94
N GLY A 334 9.14 -16.32 -7.78
CA GLY A 334 8.43 -17.08 -6.75
C GLY A 334 8.64 -18.58 -6.91
N GLU A 335 7.64 -19.36 -6.53
CA GLU A 335 7.71 -20.81 -6.54
C GLU A 335 6.42 -21.41 -7.06
N ALA A 336 6.58 -22.37 -7.97
CA ALA A 336 5.49 -23.13 -8.54
C ALA A 336 5.78 -24.62 -8.47
N PHE A 337 4.75 -25.42 -8.19
CA PHE A 337 4.78 -26.87 -8.32
C PHE A 337 3.89 -27.30 -9.47
N PHE A 338 4.37 -28.23 -10.27
CA PHE A 338 3.72 -28.73 -11.46
C PHE A 338 3.55 -30.24 -11.36
N GLU A 339 2.36 -30.72 -11.66
CA GLU A 339 2.11 -32.11 -12.00
C GLU A 339 1.69 -32.17 -13.47
N VAL A 340 2.58 -32.70 -14.29
CA VAL A 340 2.35 -32.85 -15.73
C VAL A 340 2.05 -34.32 -15.99
N ARG A 341 0.87 -34.63 -16.54
CA ARG A 341 0.56 -35.98 -17.00
C ARG A 341 1.54 -36.42 -18.08
N LYS A 342 1.79 -37.72 -18.14
CA LYS A 342 2.68 -38.30 -19.16
C LYS A 342 2.14 -38.05 -20.56
N ARG A 343 2.99 -37.49 -21.42
CA ARG A 343 2.65 -37.02 -22.77
C ARG A 343 3.86 -37.19 -23.71
N THR A 344 3.60 -37.17 -25.01
CA THR A 344 4.67 -37.28 -26.04
C THR A 344 5.37 -35.95 -26.29
N ALA A 345 4.61 -34.86 -26.23
CA ALA A 345 5.08 -33.50 -26.48
C ALA A 345 5.65 -32.87 -25.21
N ALA A 346 6.60 -31.93 -25.33
CA ALA A 346 7.31 -31.40 -24.18
C ALA A 346 6.47 -30.35 -23.43
N PHE A 347 6.55 -30.38 -22.11
CA PHE A 347 6.11 -29.28 -21.26
C PHE A 347 7.34 -28.53 -20.77
N VAL A 348 7.42 -27.23 -21.06
CA VAL A 348 8.59 -26.41 -20.77
C VAL A 348 8.22 -25.33 -19.75
N VAL A 349 8.92 -25.32 -18.62
CA VAL A 349 8.88 -24.21 -17.67
C VAL A 349 10.16 -23.42 -17.82
N ARG A 350 10.06 -22.19 -18.34
CA ARG A 350 11.17 -21.26 -18.44
C ARG A 350 11.31 -20.48 -17.15
N ALA A 351 12.52 -20.30 -16.65
CA ALA A 351 12.80 -19.45 -15.49
C ALA A 351 14.08 -18.61 -15.76
N PRO A 352 14.37 -17.57 -14.96
CA PRO A 352 15.42 -16.60 -15.30
C PRO A 352 16.81 -17.20 -15.50
N HIS A 353 17.13 -18.32 -14.84
CA HIS A 353 18.47 -18.91 -14.85
C HIS A 353 18.55 -20.31 -15.49
N ALA A 354 17.42 -20.96 -15.77
CA ALA A 354 17.36 -22.26 -16.43
C ALA A 354 15.92 -22.63 -16.85
N ASP A 355 15.82 -23.52 -17.83
CA ASP A 355 14.59 -24.14 -18.29
C ASP A 355 14.46 -25.56 -17.71
N ALA A 356 13.25 -25.92 -17.30
CA ALA A 356 12.86 -27.28 -16.96
C ALA A 356 12.01 -27.88 -18.09
N ILE A 357 12.49 -28.98 -18.68
CA ILE A 357 11.82 -29.68 -19.79
C ILE A 357 11.37 -31.05 -19.30
N VAL A 358 10.08 -31.33 -19.45
CA VAL A 358 9.44 -32.55 -18.94
C VAL A 358 8.47 -33.17 -19.93
N VAL A 359 8.19 -34.46 -19.74
CA VAL A 359 7.23 -35.25 -20.53
C VAL A 359 6.22 -36.02 -19.66
N GLY A 360 6.23 -35.82 -18.34
CA GLY A 360 5.37 -36.53 -17.40
C GLY A 360 6.00 -36.62 -16.02
N THR A 361 5.91 -35.54 -15.25
CA THR A 361 6.77 -35.33 -14.07
C THR A 361 6.03 -34.48 -13.03
N ALA A 362 6.30 -34.74 -11.75
CA ALA A 362 5.87 -33.89 -10.64
C ALA A 362 7.11 -33.18 -10.06
N PHE A 363 7.13 -31.85 -10.08
CA PHE A 363 8.33 -31.08 -9.71
C PHE A 363 8.00 -29.67 -9.23
N ALA A 364 8.85 -29.14 -8.34
CA ALA A 364 8.83 -27.74 -7.93
C ALA A 364 9.95 -26.98 -8.63
N ILE A 365 9.68 -25.74 -9.03
CA ILE A 365 10.67 -24.80 -9.52
C ILE A 365 10.51 -23.46 -8.80
N ARG A 366 11.62 -22.94 -8.29
CA ARG A 366 11.71 -21.69 -7.55
C ARG A 366 12.61 -20.71 -8.30
N ALA A 367 12.06 -19.57 -8.69
CA ALA A 367 12.76 -18.50 -9.39
C ALA A 367 13.07 -17.35 -8.42
N ARG A 368 14.37 -17.10 -8.20
CA ARG A 368 14.90 -15.96 -7.45
C ARG A 368 15.71 -15.07 -8.38
N LYS A 369 16.05 -13.88 -7.89
CA LYS A 369 16.81 -12.89 -8.65
C LYS A 369 18.18 -13.41 -9.13
N THR A 370 18.82 -14.25 -8.33
CA THR A 370 20.19 -14.75 -8.57
C THR A 370 20.27 -16.22 -8.96
N GLU A 371 19.20 -16.99 -8.78
CA GLU A 371 19.21 -18.44 -8.98
C GLU A 371 17.83 -19.00 -9.35
N THR A 372 17.82 -20.17 -9.98
CA THR A 372 16.64 -21.03 -10.17
C THR A 372 16.92 -22.39 -9.53
N THR A 373 16.05 -22.82 -8.63
CA THR A 373 16.13 -24.15 -8.00
C THR A 373 15.06 -25.05 -8.57
N LEU A 374 15.43 -26.28 -8.93
CA LEU A 374 14.53 -27.34 -9.36
C LEU A 374 14.57 -28.49 -8.36
N LEU A 375 13.40 -29.03 -8.03
CA LEU A 375 13.20 -30.19 -7.17
C LEU A 375 12.22 -31.16 -7.83
N VAL A 376 12.54 -32.45 -7.89
CA VAL A 376 11.70 -33.45 -8.58
C VAL A 376 11.10 -34.42 -7.57
N ALA A 377 9.77 -34.41 -7.47
CA ALA A 377 8.99 -35.28 -6.59
C ALA A 377 8.69 -36.64 -7.22
N ASP A 378 8.48 -36.66 -8.54
CA ASP A 378 8.27 -37.89 -9.29
C ASP A 378 8.70 -37.73 -10.75
N GLY A 379 9.26 -38.79 -11.34
CA GLY A 379 9.78 -38.80 -12.71
C GLY A 379 11.18 -38.20 -12.84
N GLN A 380 11.44 -37.54 -13.98
CA GLN A 380 12.71 -36.88 -14.27
C GLN A 380 12.50 -35.57 -15.05
N VAL A 381 13.40 -34.63 -14.87
CA VAL A 381 13.40 -33.33 -15.53
C VAL A 381 14.76 -33.09 -16.17
N ARG A 382 14.78 -32.65 -17.43
CA ARG A 382 15.99 -32.11 -18.04
C ARG A 382 16.07 -30.63 -17.69
N PHE A 383 17.07 -30.25 -16.89
CA PHE A 383 17.27 -28.90 -16.38
C PHE A 383 18.46 -28.26 -17.06
N LYS A 384 18.25 -27.20 -17.83
CA LYS A 384 19.27 -26.65 -18.73
C LYS A 384 19.35 -25.14 -18.72
N ASN A 385 20.53 -24.62 -19.01
CA ASN A 385 20.75 -23.22 -19.35
C ASN A 385 21.82 -23.10 -20.45
N SER A 386 22.25 -21.88 -20.78
CA SER A 386 23.26 -21.64 -21.82
C SER A 386 24.66 -22.20 -21.50
N LYS A 387 24.91 -22.62 -20.26
CA LYS A 387 26.18 -23.18 -19.80
C LYS A 387 26.19 -24.72 -19.77
N GLY A 388 25.02 -25.35 -19.90
CA GLY A 388 24.86 -26.80 -20.00
C GLY A 388 23.58 -27.30 -19.36
N GLU A 389 23.48 -28.62 -19.20
CA GLU A 389 22.26 -29.28 -18.70
C GLU A 389 22.56 -30.39 -17.70
N VAL A 390 21.59 -30.76 -16.87
CA VAL A 390 21.63 -31.96 -16.00
C VAL A 390 20.26 -32.63 -16.03
N THR A 391 20.22 -33.95 -15.81
CA THR A 391 18.96 -34.68 -15.56
C THR A 391 18.76 -34.73 -14.05
N VAL A 392 17.64 -34.23 -13.56
CA VAL A 392 17.25 -34.30 -12.15
C VAL A 392 16.15 -35.36 -12.02
N GLU A 393 16.40 -36.37 -11.20
CA GLU A 393 15.48 -37.48 -10.98
C GLU A 393 14.70 -37.29 -9.68
N LYS A 394 13.71 -38.17 -9.45
CA LYS A 394 12.96 -38.24 -8.19
C LYS A 394 13.87 -38.14 -6.96
N ASP A 395 13.43 -37.34 -6.01
CA ASP A 395 14.10 -37.06 -4.73
C ASP A 395 15.44 -36.34 -4.86
N GLN A 396 15.63 -35.63 -5.97
CA GLN A 396 16.79 -34.80 -6.22
C GLN A 396 16.43 -33.34 -6.45
N LYS A 397 17.41 -32.47 -6.17
CA LYS A 397 17.40 -31.05 -6.49
C LYS A 397 18.64 -30.61 -7.25
N SER A 398 18.50 -29.56 -8.04
CA SER A 398 19.60 -28.87 -8.72
C SER A 398 19.37 -27.36 -8.70
N VAL A 399 20.46 -26.59 -8.70
CA VAL A 399 20.43 -25.11 -8.70
C VAL A 399 21.15 -24.60 -9.93
N ALA A 400 20.56 -23.61 -10.60
CA ALA A 400 21.16 -22.93 -11.75
C ALA A 400 21.31 -21.44 -11.48
N THR A 401 22.39 -20.85 -11.99
CA THR A 401 22.62 -19.41 -12.03
C THR A 401 22.97 -19.01 -13.47
N ALA A 402 22.90 -17.72 -13.80
CA ALA A 402 23.29 -17.24 -15.13
C ALA A 402 24.77 -17.51 -15.48
N ALA A 403 25.65 -17.65 -14.47
CA ALA A 403 27.09 -17.74 -14.66
C ALA A 403 27.60 -19.19 -14.86
N ALA A 404 26.86 -20.19 -14.40
CA ALA A 404 27.33 -21.57 -14.32
C ALA A 404 26.31 -22.58 -14.86
N ARG A 405 26.79 -23.77 -15.24
CA ARG A 405 25.94 -24.93 -15.52
C ARG A 405 25.14 -25.29 -14.27
N PRO A 406 23.90 -25.81 -14.38
CA PRO A 406 23.18 -26.32 -13.23
C PRO A 406 24.03 -27.29 -12.40
N THR A 407 23.93 -27.21 -11.08
CA THR A 407 24.71 -28.05 -10.17
C THR A 407 24.38 -29.53 -10.41
N PRO A 408 25.33 -30.46 -10.18
CA PRO A 408 25.02 -31.88 -10.13
C PRO A 408 23.83 -32.14 -9.20
N PRO A 409 22.87 -33.00 -9.59
CA PRO A 409 21.71 -33.30 -8.76
C PRO A 409 22.10 -33.88 -7.40
N ALA A 410 21.49 -33.38 -6.33
CA ALA A 410 21.72 -33.83 -4.97
C ALA A 410 20.42 -34.34 -4.36
N ARG A 411 20.49 -35.42 -3.56
CA ARG A 411 19.33 -35.97 -2.83
C ARG A 411 18.77 -34.96 -1.84
N THR A 412 17.46 -35.03 -1.61
CA THR A 412 16.75 -34.14 -0.69
C THR A 412 15.42 -34.76 -0.24
N GLU A 413 14.85 -34.27 0.86
CA GLU A 413 13.54 -34.70 1.35
C GLU A 413 12.41 -33.95 0.63
N THR A 414 12.06 -34.43 -0.56
CA THR A 414 11.10 -33.74 -1.43
C THR A 414 9.73 -33.56 -0.79
N ALA A 415 9.24 -34.57 -0.07
CA ALA A 415 7.91 -34.56 0.55
C ALA A 415 7.73 -33.37 1.51
N ALA A 416 8.77 -33.02 2.28
CA ALA A 416 8.72 -31.88 3.20
C ALA A 416 8.74 -30.54 2.43
N GLU A 417 9.56 -30.44 1.39
CA GLU A 417 9.70 -29.22 0.58
C GLU A 417 8.43 -28.90 -0.24
N VAL A 418 7.68 -29.93 -0.68
CA VAL A 418 6.43 -29.76 -1.45
C VAL A 418 5.16 -29.95 -0.63
N ALA A 419 5.26 -30.10 0.70
CA ALA A 419 4.10 -30.31 1.58
C ALA A 419 3.03 -29.20 1.45
N TRP A 420 3.44 -27.99 1.06
CA TRP A 420 2.55 -26.84 0.87
C TRP A 420 1.56 -26.99 -0.30
N THR A 421 1.72 -28.02 -1.15
CA THR A 421 0.87 -28.27 -2.32
C THR A 421 -0.39 -29.11 -2.00
N THR A 422 -0.49 -29.63 -0.77
CA THR A 422 -1.58 -30.52 -0.38
C THR A 422 -2.92 -29.77 -0.37
N ARG A 423 -3.94 -30.32 -1.07
CA ARG A 423 -5.24 -29.66 -1.40
C ARG A 423 -6.02 -29.08 -0.20
N GLY A 424 -5.71 -29.47 1.03
CA GLY A 424 -6.38 -28.97 2.24
C GLY A 424 -6.09 -27.50 2.54
N ASP A 425 -4.90 -27.02 2.17
CA ASP A 425 -4.38 -25.75 2.68
C ASP A 425 -4.73 -24.57 1.77
N ILE A 426 -4.75 -24.77 0.45
CA ILE A 426 -4.87 -23.68 -0.53
C ILE A 426 -6.26 -23.04 -0.56
N ALA A 427 -7.31 -23.83 -0.30
CA ALA A 427 -8.68 -23.32 -0.28
C ALA A 427 -9.13 -22.81 1.10
N LYS A 428 -8.36 -23.06 2.16
CA LYS A 428 -8.78 -22.81 3.56
C LYS A 428 -7.85 -21.87 4.34
N GLU A 429 -6.61 -21.68 3.90
CA GLU A 429 -5.71 -20.71 4.52
C GLU A 429 -6.05 -19.29 4.04
N LYS A 430 -7.19 -18.76 4.52
CA LYS A 430 -7.19 -17.31 4.79
C LYS A 430 -6.04 -17.07 5.76
N PRO A 431 -5.22 -16.03 5.57
CA PRO A 431 -4.22 -15.68 6.55
C PRO A 431 -4.90 -15.60 7.92
N LYS A 432 -4.47 -16.48 8.83
CA LYS A 432 -4.46 -16.14 10.25
C LYS A 432 -3.46 -14.98 10.36
N ASP A 433 -3.32 -14.23 11.43
CA ASP A 433 -2.51 -12.99 11.44
C ASP A 433 -2.99 -11.81 10.56
N PRO A 434 -2.89 -10.57 11.05
CA PRO A 434 -3.20 -9.39 10.25
C PRO A 434 -2.31 -9.24 9.01
N TYR A 435 -2.89 -8.77 7.90
CA TYR A 435 -2.17 -8.54 6.64
C TYR A 435 -2.77 -7.42 5.81
N ILE A 436 -2.02 -6.91 4.84
CA ILE A 436 -2.50 -5.91 3.89
C ILE A 436 -2.51 -6.53 2.50
N GLU A 437 -3.69 -6.59 1.89
CA GLU A 437 -3.86 -6.93 0.48
C GLU A 437 -3.67 -5.67 -0.36
N HIS A 438 -3.04 -5.81 -1.53
CA HIS A 438 -3.08 -4.75 -2.53
C HIS A 438 -3.17 -5.30 -3.95
N VAL A 439 -3.81 -4.52 -4.82
CA VAL A 439 -3.87 -4.70 -6.27
C VAL A 439 -3.38 -3.42 -6.92
N VAL A 440 -2.48 -3.55 -7.90
CA VAL A 440 -2.03 -2.40 -8.69
C VAL A 440 -3.11 -2.06 -9.71
N GLY A 441 -3.52 -0.80 -9.70
CA GLY A 441 -4.51 -0.30 -10.65
C GLY A 441 -3.97 -0.31 -12.07
N ALA A 442 -4.85 -0.48 -13.04
CA ALA A 442 -4.43 -0.36 -14.43
C ALA A 442 -5.41 0.35 -15.35
N ASN A 443 -6.42 1.01 -14.81
CA ASN A 443 -7.17 1.97 -15.57
C ASN A 443 -6.25 3.14 -15.95
N PRO A 444 -5.87 3.29 -17.23
CA PRO A 444 -4.97 4.35 -17.65
C PRO A 444 -5.62 5.73 -17.54
N LYS A 445 -6.95 5.82 -17.38
CA LYS A 445 -7.70 7.06 -17.21
C LYS A 445 -7.72 7.55 -15.75
N LEU A 446 -7.35 6.69 -14.80
CA LEU A 446 -7.35 6.99 -13.37
C LEU A 446 -5.98 6.70 -12.72
N PRO A 447 -4.87 7.23 -13.28
CA PRO A 447 -3.52 6.89 -12.81
C PRO A 447 -3.31 7.30 -11.35
N GLY A 448 -2.85 6.36 -10.52
CA GLY A 448 -2.57 6.62 -9.10
C GLY A 448 -3.81 6.86 -8.23
N LEU A 449 -5.02 6.57 -8.72
CA LEU A 449 -6.19 6.41 -7.86
C LEU A 449 -6.06 5.09 -7.08
N VAL A 450 -6.27 5.18 -5.77
CA VAL A 450 -6.35 4.00 -4.89
C VAL A 450 -7.67 4.01 -4.13
N ILE A 451 -8.40 2.90 -4.25
CA ILE A 451 -9.48 2.55 -3.33
C ILE A 451 -8.90 1.79 -2.16
N ALA A 452 -9.33 2.14 -0.95
CA ALA A 452 -8.87 1.52 0.27
C ALA A 452 -10.02 1.14 1.21
N SER A 453 -9.84 0.07 1.96
CA SER A 453 -10.57 -0.17 3.20
C SER A 453 -9.56 -0.68 4.23
N PRO A 454 -9.19 0.14 5.23
CA PRO A 454 -8.21 -0.26 6.24
C PRO A 454 -8.63 -1.46 7.11
N TYR A 455 -9.91 -1.86 7.10
CA TYR A 455 -10.48 -2.83 8.04
C TYR A 455 -11.48 -3.80 7.40
N SER A 456 -11.07 -4.50 6.35
CA SER A 456 -11.97 -5.18 5.40
C SER A 456 -12.83 -6.34 5.93
N GLU A 457 -12.53 -6.96 7.06
CA GLU A 457 -13.33 -8.08 7.63
C GLU A 457 -13.95 -7.76 8.97
N TRP A 458 -13.55 -6.67 9.62
CA TRP A 458 -14.31 -6.16 10.77
C TRP A 458 -15.45 -5.27 10.28
N GLU A 459 -15.10 -4.40 9.34
CA GLU A 459 -16.00 -3.53 8.59
C GLU A 459 -16.27 -4.27 7.27
N VAL A 460 -16.96 -5.43 7.41
CA VAL A 460 -17.15 -6.41 6.34
C VAL A 460 -17.70 -5.75 5.08
N ASP A 461 -18.58 -4.77 5.24
CA ASP A 461 -19.22 -4.12 4.12
C ASP A 461 -18.34 -3.01 3.53
N SER A 462 -17.50 -2.35 4.33
CA SER A 462 -16.45 -1.46 3.82
C SER A 462 -15.45 -2.20 2.91
N GLY A 463 -15.04 -3.41 3.28
CA GLY A 463 -14.07 -4.20 2.52
C GLY A 463 -14.66 -4.68 1.20
N LYS A 464 -15.91 -5.17 1.25
CA LYS A 464 -16.66 -5.52 0.05
C LYS A 464 -16.81 -4.28 -0.85
N ILE A 465 -17.32 -3.15 -0.35
CA ILE A 465 -17.69 -1.99 -1.20
C ILE A 465 -16.47 -1.35 -1.81
N ALA A 466 -15.36 -1.32 -1.07
CA ALA A 466 -14.04 -0.96 -1.59
C ALA A 466 -13.65 -1.84 -2.78
N ARG A 467 -13.76 -3.16 -2.64
CA ARG A 467 -13.44 -4.08 -3.73
C ARG A 467 -14.37 -3.89 -4.93
N ALA A 468 -15.68 -3.92 -4.72
CA ALA A 468 -16.66 -3.80 -5.81
C ALA A 468 -16.50 -2.48 -6.58
N THR A 469 -16.24 -1.38 -5.86
CA THR A 469 -15.97 -0.08 -6.47
C THR A 469 -14.62 -0.06 -7.20
N GLY A 470 -13.57 -0.62 -6.60
CA GLY A 470 -12.24 -0.73 -7.21
C GLY A 470 -12.23 -1.58 -8.47
N ASP A 471 -12.99 -2.68 -8.49
CA ASP A 471 -13.16 -3.57 -9.64
C ASP A 471 -13.89 -2.85 -10.79
N LEU A 472 -14.96 -2.08 -10.50
CA LEU A 472 -15.66 -1.27 -11.50
C LEU A 472 -14.78 -0.17 -12.11
N LEU A 473 -13.86 0.37 -11.32
CA LEU A 473 -12.94 1.43 -11.75
C LEU A 473 -11.62 0.90 -12.33
N GLU A 474 -11.32 -0.39 -12.19
CA GLU A 474 -10.05 -1.02 -12.54
C GLU A 474 -8.82 -0.28 -11.97
N CYS A 475 -8.96 0.34 -10.79
CA CYS A 475 -7.92 1.17 -10.16
C CYS A 475 -7.16 0.44 -9.03
N GLY A 476 -6.24 1.13 -8.36
CA GLY A 476 -5.49 0.53 -7.25
C GLY A 476 -6.45 0.14 -6.12
N LEU A 477 -6.18 -0.98 -5.46
CA LEU A 477 -6.97 -1.46 -4.31
C LEU A 477 -6.03 -1.77 -3.15
N VAL A 478 -6.40 -1.38 -1.93
CA VAL A 478 -5.72 -1.81 -0.70
C VAL A 478 -6.74 -2.18 0.37
N LEU A 479 -6.62 -3.38 0.92
CA LEU A 479 -7.50 -3.85 2.00
C LEU A 479 -6.67 -4.26 3.22
N GLY A 480 -7.02 -3.73 4.39
CA GLY A 480 -6.39 -4.07 5.65
C GLY A 480 -7.16 -5.17 6.37
N HIS A 481 -6.52 -6.32 6.49
CA HIS A 481 -7.16 -7.55 6.92
C HIS A 481 -6.83 -7.93 8.38
N PHE A 482 -7.84 -8.25 9.19
CA PHE A 482 -7.75 -8.69 10.60
C PHE A 482 -7.03 -7.76 11.60
N HIS A 483 -6.84 -6.49 11.28
CA HIS A 483 -6.16 -5.53 12.17
C HIS A 483 -7.02 -5.03 13.32
N ARG A 484 -8.33 -5.35 13.34
CA ARG A 484 -9.28 -5.02 14.41
C ARG A 484 -9.98 -6.25 15.01
N ASP A 485 -9.37 -7.42 14.92
CA ASP A 485 -9.95 -8.65 15.48
C ASP A 485 -9.97 -8.64 17.03
N LYS A 486 -11.14 -8.27 17.57
CA LYS A 486 -11.39 -8.22 19.01
C LYS A 486 -11.77 -9.56 19.63
N LYS A 487 -12.45 -10.44 18.87
CA LYS A 487 -13.05 -11.67 19.40
C LYS A 487 -11.99 -12.72 19.66
N ASP A 488 -11.10 -12.96 18.70
CA ASP A 488 -10.17 -14.08 18.78
C ASP A 488 -8.78 -13.64 19.22
N ARG A 489 -8.38 -12.41 18.86
CA ARG A 489 -6.99 -11.96 19.03
C ARG A 489 -6.81 -10.81 20.01
N LYS A 490 -7.89 -10.12 20.39
CA LYS A 490 -7.84 -8.89 21.19
C LYS A 490 -6.86 -7.86 20.59
N ILE A 491 -6.80 -7.81 19.26
CA ILE A 491 -5.94 -6.88 18.51
C ILE A 491 -6.82 -5.74 17.99
N TRP A 492 -6.43 -4.51 18.28
CA TRP A 492 -6.96 -3.33 17.64
C TRP A 492 -5.80 -2.41 17.25
N ILE A 493 -5.42 -2.48 15.97
CA ILE A 493 -4.42 -1.63 15.33
C ILE A 493 -5.15 -0.77 14.32
N ASN A 494 -5.06 0.54 14.50
CA ASN A 494 -5.54 1.53 13.57
C ASN A 494 -4.48 1.73 12.47
N ILE A 495 -4.50 0.84 11.47
CA ILE A 495 -3.43 0.76 10.48
C ILE A 495 -3.32 1.98 9.59
N ASP A 496 -4.35 2.81 9.53
CA ASP A 496 -4.39 4.01 8.69
C ASP A 496 -3.93 5.27 9.43
N ARG A 497 -3.69 5.17 10.75
CA ARG A 497 -3.11 6.21 11.61
C ARG A 497 -1.82 5.81 12.31
N GLY A 498 -1.52 4.52 12.37
CA GLY A 498 -0.36 4.02 13.11
C GLY A 498 -0.53 4.12 14.63
N THR A 499 -1.75 3.94 15.11
CA THR A 499 -2.06 3.83 16.54
C THR A 499 -2.64 2.45 16.86
N GLU A 500 -2.62 2.05 18.11
CA GLU A 500 -3.25 0.83 18.60
C GLU A 500 -3.79 1.04 20.01
N GLY A 501 -4.61 0.11 20.48
CA GLY A 501 -5.35 0.25 21.72
C GLY A 501 -5.60 -1.13 22.32
N LYS A 502 -5.64 -1.19 23.65
CA LYS A 502 -5.90 -2.44 24.36
C LYS A 502 -7.37 -2.80 24.20
N VAL A 503 -7.65 -4.03 23.78
CA VAL A 503 -9.02 -4.56 23.76
C VAL A 503 -9.28 -5.25 25.09
N ALA A 504 -10.26 -4.74 25.84
CA ALA A 504 -10.69 -5.34 27.10
C ALA A 504 -11.53 -6.61 26.86
N ASP A 505 -11.80 -7.37 27.92
CA ASP A 505 -12.54 -8.64 27.84
C ASP A 505 -13.99 -8.48 27.34
N ASP A 506 -14.57 -7.30 27.53
CA ASP A 506 -15.90 -6.93 27.04
C ASP A 506 -15.89 -6.43 25.57
N GLY A 507 -14.73 -6.42 24.91
CA GLY A 507 -14.55 -5.93 23.55
C GLY A 507 -14.46 -4.40 23.41
N SER A 508 -14.49 -3.66 24.53
CA SER A 508 -14.19 -2.24 24.52
C SER A 508 -12.73 -2.00 24.17
N VAL A 509 -12.46 -0.89 23.48
CA VAL A 509 -11.11 -0.50 23.06
C VAL A 509 -10.69 0.65 23.96
N GLY A 510 -9.56 0.49 24.64
CA GLY A 510 -8.94 1.55 25.42
C GLY A 510 -8.43 2.69 24.55
N THR A 511 -7.88 3.72 25.19
CA THR A 511 -7.30 4.88 24.49
C THR A 511 -6.29 4.45 23.44
N ALA A 512 -6.38 5.04 22.25
CA ALA A 512 -5.44 4.79 21.18
C ALA A 512 -4.08 5.42 21.53
N GLU A 513 -3.01 4.63 21.38
CA GLU A 513 -1.64 5.02 21.64
C GLU A 513 -0.78 4.78 20.40
N THR A 514 0.18 5.66 20.16
CA THR A 514 1.19 5.46 19.11
C THR A 514 2.26 4.50 19.62
N THR A 515 2.33 3.30 19.05
CA THR A 515 3.38 2.32 19.37
C THR A 515 4.25 2.03 18.16
N LYS A 516 5.45 1.47 18.39
CA LYS A 516 6.35 1.07 17.31
C LYS A 516 5.68 0.10 16.34
N ARG A 517 4.96 -0.91 16.85
CA ARG A 517 4.24 -1.91 16.05
C ARG A 517 3.17 -1.26 15.17
N ALA A 518 2.38 -0.35 15.73
CA ALA A 518 1.33 0.34 14.99
C ALA A 518 1.93 1.23 13.89
N GLN A 519 3.03 1.93 14.18
CA GLN A 519 3.75 2.75 13.19
C GLN A 519 4.38 1.91 12.07
N GLU A 520 4.96 0.74 12.39
CA GLU A 520 5.45 -0.19 11.38
C GLU A 520 4.33 -0.72 10.48
N THR A 521 3.16 -1.04 11.07
CA THR A 521 1.98 -1.49 10.34
C THR A 521 1.43 -0.38 9.43
N PHE A 522 1.39 0.86 9.90
CA PHE A 522 1.00 2.01 9.08
C PHE A 522 2.00 2.29 7.95
N ALA A 523 3.31 2.16 8.21
CA ALA A 523 4.32 2.28 7.16
C ALA A 523 4.17 1.17 6.10
N GLU A 524 3.85 -0.05 6.51
CA GLU A 524 3.51 -1.15 5.60
C GLU A 524 2.24 -0.83 4.80
N TYR A 525 1.19 -0.32 5.44
CA TYR A 525 -0.03 0.11 4.78
C TYR A 525 0.24 1.16 3.71
N LEU A 526 0.94 2.25 4.05
CA LEU A 526 1.33 3.28 3.08
C LEU A 526 2.20 2.75 1.94
N LYS A 527 3.11 1.80 2.22
CA LYS A 527 3.90 1.14 1.18
C LYS A 527 3.00 0.41 0.19
N ASN A 528 1.98 -0.31 0.68
CA ASN A 528 1.01 -1.01 -0.17
C ASN A 528 0.11 -0.04 -0.94
N VAL A 529 -0.33 1.07 -0.33
CA VAL A 529 -1.08 2.14 -1.04
C VAL A 529 -0.25 2.73 -2.17
N ARG A 530 1.02 3.06 -1.92
CA ARG A 530 1.94 3.56 -2.96
C ARG A 530 2.16 2.55 -4.08
N ALA A 531 2.35 1.28 -3.73
CA ALA A 531 2.48 0.20 -4.71
C ALA A 531 1.21 0.06 -5.56
N ALA A 532 0.02 0.08 -4.94
CA ALA A 532 -1.27 0.02 -5.63
C ALA A 532 -1.46 1.21 -6.59
N ALA A 533 -0.99 2.39 -6.20
CA ALA A 533 -1.00 3.61 -7.02
C ALA A 533 0.05 3.61 -8.14
N GLY A 534 1.04 2.71 -8.12
CA GLY A 534 2.19 2.78 -9.02
C GLY A 534 3.10 3.99 -8.79
N VAL A 535 3.16 4.53 -7.57
CA VAL A 535 3.96 5.72 -7.23
C VAL A 535 4.95 5.44 -6.10
N GLN A 536 6.03 6.23 -6.01
CA GLN A 536 7.05 6.05 -4.95
C GLN A 536 6.86 6.94 -3.72
N ARG A 537 6.17 8.09 -3.87
CA ARG A 537 6.08 9.12 -2.84
C ARG A 537 4.63 9.39 -2.43
N GLN A 538 4.02 10.42 -3.02
CA GLN A 538 2.68 10.88 -2.67
C GLN A 538 1.66 10.30 -3.63
N VAL A 539 0.54 9.81 -3.11
CA VAL A 539 -0.53 9.23 -3.90
C VAL A 539 -1.43 10.34 -4.44
N PRO A 540 -1.72 10.39 -5.76
CA PRO A 540 -2.59 11.43 -6.32
C PRO A 540 -3.96 11.53 -5.65
N MET A 541 -4.64 10.39 -5.47
CA MET A 541 -5.94 10.34 -4.82
C MET A 541 -6.14 9.02 -4.08
N ILE A 542 -6.56 9.10 -2.82
CA ILE A 542 -7.00 7.94 -2.04
C ILE A 542 -8.49 8.08 -1.74
N VAL A 543 -9.27 7.07 -2.05
CA VAL A 543 -10.66 6.93 -1.61
C VAL A 543 -10.70 5.80 -0.60
N SER A 544 -11.16 6.07 0.62
CA SER A 544 -11.32 5.05 1.62
C SER A 544 -12.79 4.77 1.90
N PHE A 545 -13.08 3.51 2.21
CA PHE A 545 -14.36 3.06 2.71
C PHE A 545 -14.17 2.57 4.15
N ARG A 546 -15.08 2.96 5.03
CA ARG A 546 -15.11 2.55 6.44
C ARG A 546 -16.53 2.27 6.87
N ASP A 547 -16.67 1.39 7.85
CA ASP A 547 -17.94 1.24 8.57
C ASP A 547 -17.80 1.90 9.94
N HIS A 548 -18.81 2.66 10.34
CA HIS A 548 -18.87 3.31 11.64
C HIS A 548 -20.25 3.10 12.24
N SER A 549 -20.31 2.89 13.54
CA SER A 549 -21.56 2.84 14.30
C SER A 549 -21.76 4.18 15.00
N GLU A 550 -22.77 4.94 14.60
CA GLU A 550 -23.23 6.08 15.40
C GLU A 550 -24.69 5.83 15.83
N THR A 551 -24.90 5.77 17.13
CA THR A 551 -26.25 5.75 17.71
C THR A 551 -26.75 7.17 17.81
N VAL A 552 -27.97 7.42 17.35
CA VAL A 552 -28.57 8.74 17.43
C VAL A 552 -28.64 9.20 18.90
N PRO A 553 -28.07 10.38 19.24
CA PRO A 553 -28.01 10.83 20.63
C PRO A 553 -29.38 10.82 21.32
N GLY A 554 -29.45 10.13 22.46
CA GLY A 554 -30.68 9.99 23.24
C GLY A 554 -31.72 9.05 22.64
N THR A 555 -31.32 8.08 21.81
CA THR A 555 -32.16 6.98 21.31
C THR A 555 -31.38 5.66 21.26
N SER A 556 -32.06 4.57 20.96
CA SER A 556 -31.46 3.29 20.54
C SER A 556 -31.53 3.07 19.03
N GLU A 557 -31.89 4.10 18.24
CA GLU A 557 -32.06 3.98 16.79
C GLU A 557 -30.72 4.11 16.08
N GLU A 558 -30.50 3.25 15.08
CA GLU A 558 -29.40 3.33 14.13
C GLU A 558 -29.90 3.85 12.78
N LEU A 559 -29.13 4.72 12.14
CA LEU A 559 -29.50 5.30 10.85
C LEU A 559 -28.55 4.91 9.74
N ALA A 560 -29.12 4.62 8.58
CA ALA A 560 -28.39 4.42 7.34
C ALA A 560 -27.87 5.77 6.78
N VAL A 561 -26.84 6.32 7.41
CA VAL A 561 -26.12 7.53 6.98
C VAL A 561 -24.79 7.12 6.35
N CYS A 562 -24.42 7.84 5.28
CA CYS A 562 -23.06 7.81 4.75
C CYS A 562 -22.38 9.15 5.05
N GLU A 563 -21.31 9.13 5.83
CA GLU A 563 -20.52 10.33 6.12
C GLU A 563 -19.33 10.42 5.18
N VAL A 564 -18.94 11.66 4.86
CA VAL A 564 -17.84 11.94 3.94
C VAL A 564 -16.86 12.90 4.60
N ALA A 565 -15.66 12.41 4.85
CA ALA A 565 -14.51 13.24 5.20
C ALA A 565 -13.61 13.37 3.98
N TRP A 566 -12.97 14.52 3.80
CA TRP A 566 -12.03 14.72 2.70
C TRP A 566 -10.92 15.69 3.05
N THR A 567 -9.86 15.64 2.25
CA THR A 567 -8.74 16.59 2.24
C THR A 567 -8.35 16.88 0.79
N GLY A 568 -8.02 18.13 0.48
CA GLY A 568 -7.53 18.53 -0.86
C GLY A 568 -8.61 18.78 -1.92
N PHE A 569 -9.90 18.76 -1.55
CA PHE A 569 -11.02 19.17 -2.40
C PHE A 569 -11.66 20.47 -1.88
N ASP A 570 -12.05 21.36 -2.79
CA ASP A 570 -12.72 22.60 -2.42
C ASP A 570 -14.23 22.40 -2.15
N ARG A 571 -14.82 23.36 -1.44
CA ARG A 571 -16.26 23.32 -1.08
C ARG A 571 -17.18 23.28 -2.30
N LYS A 572 -16.77 23.83 -3.45
CA LYS A 572 -17.58 23.86 -4.67
C LYS A 572 -17.68 22.47 -5.28
N THR A 573 -16.55 21.78 -5.41
CA THR A 573 -16.42 20.41 -5.88
C THR A 573 -17.24 19.46 -5.01
N MET A 574 -17.17 19.62 -3.69
CA MET A 574 -17.93 18.77 -2.77
C MET A 574 -19.44 19.01 -2.83
N LYS A 575 -19.90 20.25 -3.07
CA LYS A 575 -21.32 20.54 -3.37
C LYS A 575 -21.77 19.89 -4.68
N GLN A 576 -20.93 19.93 -5.71
CA GLN A 576 -21.22 19.27 -7.00
C GLN A 576 -21.27 17.76 -6.86
N LEU A 577 -20.37 17.16 -6.07
CA LEU A 577 -20.40 15.73 -5.76
C LEU A 577 -21.72 15.34 -5.08
N LYS A 578 -22.20 16.14 -4.13
CA LYS A 578 -23.47 15.91 -3.44
C LYS A 578 -24.66 15.96 -4.40
N ALA A 579 -24.68 16.95 -5.30
CA ALA A 579 -25.73 17.04 -6.33
C ALA A 579 -25.70 15.81 -7.26
N LEU A 580 -24.50 15.39 -7.71
CA LEU A 580 -24.33 14.18 -8.52
C LEU A 580 -24.86 12.94 -7.79
N TYR A 581 -24.59 12.82 -6.49
CA TYR A 581 -25.11 11.70 -5.69
C TYR A 581 -26.65 11.66 -5.68
N GLU A 582 -27.31 12.81 -5.51
CA GLU A 582 -28.78 12.88 -5.54
C GLU A 582 -29.37 12.51 -6.91
N GLU A 583 -28.67 12.85 -8.00
CA GLU A 583 -29.03 12.42 -9.35
C GLU A 583 -28.89 10.89 -9.51
N LEU A 584 -27.76 10.34 -9.07
CA LEU A 584 -27.47 8.91 -9.14
C LEU A 584 -28.45 8.07 -8.29
N LEU A 585 -28.92 8.59 -7.14
CA LEU A 585 -29.97 7.94 -6.34
C LEU A 585 -31.29 7.84 -7.12
N LYS A 586 -31.66 8.89 -7.88
CA LYS A 586 -32.88 8.88 -8.72
C LYS A 586 -32.74 7.93 -9.90
N GLU A 587 -31.54 7.83 -10.47
CA GLU A 587 -31.23 6.94 -11.58
C GLU A 587 -31.29 5.48 -11.16
N HIS A 588 -30.56 5.12 -10.09
CA HIS A 588 -30.36 3.72 -9.71
C HIS A 588 -31.41 3.19 -8.73
N LYS A 589 -32.14 4.07 -8.02
CA LYS A 589 -33.26 3.74 -7.13
C LYS A 589 -32.93 2.59 -6.15
N PRO A 590 -31.91 2.74 -5.29
CA PRO A 590 -31.61 1.73 -4.29
C PRO A 590 -32.81 1.52 -3.37
N THR A 591 -32.96 0.30 -2.85
CA THR A 591 -34.12 -0.08 -2.05
C THR A 591 -34.07 0.59 -0.68
N VAL A 592 -32.88 0.86 -0.14
CA VAL A 592 -32.66 1.73 1.02
C VAL A 592 -31.77 2.89 0.59
N PRO A 593 -32.32 4.11 0.42
CA PRO A 593 -31.54 5.28 0.10
C PRO A 593 -30.76 5.77 1.31
N LEU A 594 -29.43 5.73 1.21
CA LEU A 594 -28.51 6.38 2.13
C LEU A 594 -28.58 7.90 2.02
N VAL A 595 -28.42 8.56 3.16
CA VAL A 595 -28.25 10.01 3.23
C VAL A 595 -26.76 10.33 3.27
N LEU A 596 -26.27 11.06 2.28
CA LEU A 596 -24.86 11.46 2.21
C LEU A 596 -24.62 12.80 2.90
N ARG A 597 -23.67 12.84 3.84
CA ARG A 597 -23.29 14.01 4.63
C ARG A 597 -21.83 14.34 4.48
N PHE A 598 -21.55 15.62 4.30
CA PHE A 598 -20.23 16.12 4.00
C PHE A 598 -19.71 17.00 5.13
N ASP A 599 -18.54 16.65 5.69
CA ASP A 599 -17.87 17.45 6.71
C ASP A 599 -17.63 18.90 6.29
N GLU A 600 -17.67 19.87 7.20
CA GLU A 600 -17.54 21.31 6.88
C GLU A 600 -18.62 21.90 5.94
N LEU A 601 -19.41 21.09 5.23
CA LEU A 601 -20.51 21.51 4.35
C LEU A 601 -21.88 21.37 5.03
N ASP A 602 -22.12 20.25 5.70
CA ASP A 602 -23.36 19.95 6.40
C ASP A 602 -23.16 20.14 7.91
N GLU A 603 -23.80 21.15 8.50
CA GLU A 603 -23.68 21.42 9.94
C GLU A 603 -24.57 20.51 10.80
N GLN A 604 -25.71 20.10 10.23
CA GLN A 604 -26.72 19.28 10.90
C GLN A 604 -27.41 18.35 9.91
N TYR A 605 -27.96 17.26 10.42
CA TYR A 605 -28.87 16.40 9.68
C TYR A 605 -30.13 16.11 10.50
N GLU A 606 -31.25 15.92 9.79
CA GLU A 606 -32.50 15.53 10.43
C GLU A 606 -32.64 14.01 10.42
N CYS A 607 -32.92 13.45 11.59
CA CYS A 607 -33.24 12.06 11.81
C CYS A 607 -34.43 11.97 12.75
N ALA A 608 -35.48 11.24 12.37
CA ALA A 608 -36.66 11.00 13.22
C ALA A 608 -37.22 12.32 13.82
N GLY A 609 -37.23 13.40 13.03
CA GLY A 609 -37.68 14.74 13.45
C GLY A 609 -36.71 15.50 14.35
N ARG A 610 -35.49 14.99 14.59
CA ARG A 610 -34.45 15.61 15.42
C ARG A 610 -33.31 16.12 14.55
N LYS A 611 -32.85 17.34 14.84
CA LYS A 611 -31.63 17.90 14.23
C LYS A 611 -30.41 17.45 15.02
N ILE A 612 -29.59 16.61 14.41
CA ILE A 612 -28.34 16.10 14.97
C ILE A 612 -27.22 16.93 14.38
N LYS A 613 -26.32 17.44 15.23
CA LYS A 613 -25.14 18.17 14.76
C LYS A 613 -24.16 17.18 14.13
N PHE A 614 -23.81 17.41 12.87
CA PHE A 614 -22.75 16.65 12.23
C PHE A 614 -21.42 17.11 12.83
N LYS A 615 -20.70 16.19 13.50
CA LYS A 615 -19.40 16.50 14.09
C LYS A 615 -18.43 15.36 13.81
N PHE A 616 -17.69 15.50 12.72
CA PHE A 616 -16.60 14.59 12.44
C PHE A 616 -15.43 14.86 13.41
N THR A 617 -15.32 14.05 14.46
CA THR A 617 -14.31 14.21 15.53
C THR A 617 -12.95 13.61 15.17
N GLU A 618 -12.83 12.91 14.04
CA GLU A 618 -11.56 12.35 13.56
C GLU A 618 -10.68 13.39 12.86
N GLY A 619 -10.56 14.59 13.44
CA GLY A 619 -9.64 15.62 12.96
C GLY A 619 -8.20 15.11 12.84
N ASP A 620 -7.82 14.16 13.71
CA ASP A 620 -6.54 13.48 13.66
C ASP A 620 -6.33 12.68 12.37
N ALA A 621 -7.35 12.11 11.74
CA ALA A 621 -7.18 11.40 10.47
C ALA A 621 -6.89 12.36 9.31
N LYS A 622 -7.38 13.60 9.39
CA LYS A 622 -7.14 14.65 8.40
C LYS A 622 -5.76 15.29 8.57
N SER A 623 -5.33 15.49 9.82
CA SER A 623 -4.03 16.10 10.17
C SER A 623 -2.89 15.09 10.27
N SER A 624 -3.20 13.81 10.51
CA SER A 624 -2.25 12.70 10.69
C SER A 624 -2.81 11.41 10.10
N GLY A 625 -1.97 10.43 9.77
CA GLY A 625 -2.44 9.22 9.07
C GLY A 625 -2.63 9.42 7.56
N TYR A 626 -3.20 8.42 6.88
CA TYR A 626 -3.15 8.29 5.41
C TYR A 626 -3.90 9.38 4.61
N MET A 627 -4.92 10.01 5.19
CA MET A 627 -5.64 11.12 4.54
C MET A 627 -4.87 12.45 4.64
N GLY A 628 -3.82 12.50 5.45
CA GLY A 628 -2.96 13.67 5.58
C GLY A 628 -2.24 14.02 4.28
N THR A 629 -2.02 15.31 4.09
CA THR A 629 -1.44 15.88 2.86
C THR A 629 0.00 15.39 2.62
N GLN A 630 0.69 14.90 3.64
CA GLN A 630 2.01 14.28 3.52
C GLN A 630 2.02 12.92 2.78
N HIS A 631 0.86 12.26 2.63
CA HIS A 631 0.76 10.94 2.00
C HIS A 631 -0.07 10.93 0.73
N SER A 632 -1.09 11.79 0.65
CA SER A 632 -1.94 11.94 -0.53
C SER A 632 -2.14 13.42 -0.88
N ARG A 633 -2.32 13.73 -2.17
CA ARG A 633 -2.70 15.10 -2.57
C ARG A 633 -4.15 15.38 -2.28
N ARG A 634 -4.99 14.38 -2.55
CA ARG A 634 -6.42 14.41 -2.31
C ARG A 634 -6.82 13.10 -1.64
N SER A 635 -7.70 13.21 -0.66
CA SER A 635 -8.26 12.05 0.00
C SER A 635 -9.74 12.26 0.27
N ILE A 636 -10.51 11.19 0.20
CA ILE A 636 -11.91 11.16 0.60
C ILE A 636 -12.18 9.84 1.29
N ALA A 637 -12.93 9.86 2.36
CA ALA A 637 -13.34 8.69 3.10
C ALA A 637 -14.86 8.69 3.23
N PHE A 638 -15.49 7.61 2.78
CA PHE A 638 -16.90 7.33 2.96
C PHE A 638 -17.07 6.41 4.17
N PHE A 639 -17.94 6.78 5.09
CA PHE A 639 -18.25 6.03 6.29
C PHE A 639 -19.69 5.57 6.21
N PHE A 640 -19.94 4.27 6.20
CA PHE A 640 -21.28 3.71 6.14
C PHE A 640 -21.76 3.27 7.52
N ASN A 641 -23.07 3.20 7.71
CA ASN A 641 -23.68 2.50 8.83
C ASN A 641 -23.31 0.99 8.78
N PRO A 642 -23.16 0.28 9.92
CA PRO A 642 -22.75 -1.13 9.92
C PRO A 642 -23.74 -2.11 9.29
N SER A 643 -25.01 -1.72 9.09
CA SER A 643 -26.03 -2.47 8.35
C SER A 643 -26.07 -2.16 6.85
N PHE A 644 -25.15 -1.30 6.37
CA PHE A 644 -25.03 -1.00 4.96
C PHE A 644 -24.59 -2.25 4.19
N GLY A 645 -25.40 -2.70 3.23
CA GLY A 645 -25.04 -3.84 2.39
C GLY A 645 -25.50 -5.20 2.93
N ASP A 646 -26.36 -5.22 3.96
CA ASP A 646 -27.11 -6.43 4.38
C ASP A 646 -27.92 -7.06 3.23
N ARG A 647 -28.15 -6.31 2.14
CA ARG A 647 -28.74 -6.78 0.89
C ARG A 647 -27.75 -6.62 -0.26
N ASP A 648 -27.37 -7.75 -0.86
CA ASP A 648 -26.44 -7.81 -2.01
C ASP A 648 -26.86 -6.89 -3.18
N GLU A 649 -28.18 -6.72 -3.37
CA GLU A 649 -28.75 -5.87 -4.44
C GLU A 649 -28.44 -4.38 -4.25
N ASP A 650 -28.60 -3.85 -3.03
CA ASP A 650 -28.30 -2.45 -2.72
C ASP A 650 -26.80 -2.21 -2.78
N PHE A 651 -26.03 -3.18 -2.30
CA PHE A 651 -24.59 -3.14 -2.31
C PHE A 651 -24.02 -2.95 -3.73
N ALA A 652 -24.49 -3.74 -4.71
CA ALA A 652 -24.07 -3.63 -6.10
C ALA A 652 -24.50 -2.30 -6.74
N VAL A 653 -25.65 -1.75 -6.34
CA VAL A 653 -26.11 -0.43 -6.77
C VAL A 653 -25.18 0.66 -6.23
N TYR A 654 -24.86 0.62 -4.95
CA TYR A 654 -23.99 1.64 -4.35
C TYR A 654 -22.57 1.60 -4.88
N ALA A 655 -22.02 0.42 -5.20
CA ALA A 655 -20.71 0.33 -5.85
C ALA A 655 -20.69 1.12 -7.18
N LYS A 656 -21.77 1.06 -7.97
CA LYS A 656 -21.90 1.83 -9.23
C LYS A 656 -22.01 3.34 -8.96
N ILE A 657 -22.84 3.74 -7.98
CA ILE A 657 -23.00 5.14 -7.58
C ILE A 657 -21.64 5.72 -7.15
N LEU A 658 -20.94 5.02 -6.27
CA LEU A 658 -19.64 5.44 -5.74
C LEU A 658 -18.58 5.48 -6.83
N ALA A 659 -18.54 4.51 -7.74
CA ALA A 659 -17.64 4.54 -8.89
C ALA A 659 -17.83 5.83 -9.71
N ARG A 660 -19.08 6.19 -10.03
CA ARG A 660 -19.40 7.42 -10.79
C ARG A 660 -19.02 8.69 -10.05
N MET A 661 -19.25 8.73 -8.74
CA MET A 661 -18.82 9.83 -7.87
C MET A 661 -17.30 10.00 -7.84
N ILE A 662 -16.56 8.89 -7.75
CA ILE A 662 -15.10 8.89 -7.71
C ILE A 662 -14.51 9.32 -9.06
N GLU A 663 -15.09 8.86 -10.18
CA GLU A 663 -14.70 9.36 -11.51
C GLU A 663 -14.88 10.88 -11.64
N PHE A 664 -15.98 11.42 -11.11
CA PHE A 664 -16.23 12.87 -11.09
C PHE A 664 -15.15 13.60 -10.26
N LEU A 665 -14.88 13.13 -9.05
CA LEU A 665 -13.86 13.74 -8.18
C LEU A 665 -12.47 13.68 -8.77
N TYR A 666 -12.12 12.58 -9.43
CA TYR A 666 -10.80 12.40 -10.01
C TYR A 666 -10.57 13.37 -11.19
N ARG A 667 -11.63 13.73 -11.92
CA ARG A 667 -11.58 14.68 -13.06
C ARG A 667 -11.66 16.16 -12.65
N SER A 668 -12.20 16.43 -11.46
CA SER A 668 -12.25 17.78 -10.85
C SER A 668 -10.91 18.12 -10.24
#